data_AF-R9JA51-F1
#
_entry.id   AF-R9JA51-F1
#
_cell.length_a   1.000
_cell.length_b   1.000
_cell.length_c   1.000
_cell.angle_alpha   90.00
_cell.angle_beta   90.00
_cell.angle_gamma   90.00
#
_symmetry.space_group_name_H-M   'P 1'
#
loop_
_entity.id
_entity.type
_entity.pdbx_description
1 polymer ?
#
loop_
_entity_poly.entity_id
_entity_poly.type
_entity_poly.pdbx_seq_one_letter_code
_entity_poly.pdbx_strand_id
1 'polypeptide(L)'
;MKKRWKKGGWIFLFLLGMTVVCSCSSGRDITDIEGMREQELVQDSGLEESREEQRPAAETAETDLLEAGEVFSPEEQSAKNKSLFFEEAKRQKTGIKPAEELYERLFSDQIFQNGYMALTGLRIDDIDGNGQLDMLVMVMDAEKKAFYGSGCLWIYMNGDEPYCFKEEDCSFYGWFDVFWEDIDNDENVEIVFSAQGTGCGAVGDSYKAVFKYRDHAIKRMSLPSDLEEDYDCGLQVDLIQEPEIDRYSAYCPYFDEQIFFHAENIEGYPPSDKARITGANARGFFNLCIAEYDGKKVLQASEYLYGEGGTVHNVAIAQFLITWEKDGTPKVIKWWIEEDKTRWANNHGSRICYADGYYYYSSQLDHYYLYRVSEDGGQPECLAKVHAGNICIQDDEIYFINQSDGYGTICKMKTDGSGMEKLCEQGNSLQLSAEYIYFSSIYEAEYDKSGRIKEESQESDSALKMPYFLYRMKKDGSEKELIATDVWQYTLSQGAKYAGSVYCSKWVNNKIVIVRMDLNGRNEEEICRFDTSGRITAYENSIYYTGNFYGEREQVSQYHPGYGKITVSAVPAYTDCCFYKGYFYGLNEEICEDGRKVTIYRMDYGENEYKVLYEDSFSCQYPEGGYVSDIYASEKGIFFRKFVSPEKGCLWFSLIQNAETGQWTADEWEDAETTPVALPAENIEYGEIRSVVSMLESTEGYEAYLTDYLEYEDFYITEENEEKYNPYRVCLPQFNDRIPGYKKINRYFQEAYQTAVAEKKDFFDMLEENGRECAQNQPEPDQPGSDQSISNRLDASWYQSIGYNYIYIGEKYITAGIYEEGYFGGIRSWITLCPVTFDKQTGERVSLEDILGMPLQEAVANLTGSVYKYMEGIGRGTFFLKEDDILTKNYNPEQFVLFPEGIGIYYEQYAIDCGAAGDYIFVIPSAPPPEK
;
A
#
# COMPACT_ATOMS: atom_id res chain seq x y z
N MET A 1 -12.05 -22.11 33.96
CA MET A 1 -11.13 -23.21 34.31
C MET A 1 -9.66 -22.77 34.23
N LYS A 2 -9.12 -22.07 35.25
CA LYS A 2 -7.78 -21.41 35.18
C LYS A 2 -6.72 -21.94 36.17
N LYS A 3 -6.93 -23.07 36.84
CA LYS A 3 -5.93 -23.67 37.75
C LYS A 3 -5.96 -25.19 37.71
N ARG A 4 -5.30 -25.79 36.71
CA ARG A 4 -4.93 -27.21 36.74
C ARG A 4 -3.83 -27.61 35.75
N TRP A 5 -2.90 -26.72 35.42
CA TRP A 5 -1.81 -27.03 34.49
C TRP A 5 -0.47 -26.95 35.22
N LYS A 6 0.09 -28.11 35.57
CA LYS A 6 1.51 -28.38 35.84
C LYS A 6 1.67 -29.84 36.29
N LYS A 7 1.93 -30.75 35.34
CA LYS A 7 2.93 -31.86 35.40
C LYS A 7 2.72 -32.88 34.28
N GLY A 8 3.74 -33.03 33.42
CA GLY A 8 3.83 -33.95 32.27
C GLY A 8 3.17 -33.37 31.02
N GLY A 9 3.75 -33.25 29.84
CA GLY A 9 4.97 -33.80 29.26
C GLY A 9 4.65 -34.12 27.80
N TRP A 10 4.82 -33.12 26.92
CA TRP A 10 4.75 -33.15 25.45
C TRP A 10 3.93 -34.29 24.80
N ILE A 11 2.63 -34.03 24.66
CA ILE A 11 1.66 -34.36 23.58
C ILE A 11 0.39 -33.58 24.03
N PHE A 12 -0.31 -32.93 23.09
CA PHE A 12 -1.45 -31.99 23.25
C PHE A 12 -1.13 -30.50 23.47
N LEU A 13 -1.37 -29.72 22.41
CA LEU A 13 -1.61 -28.29 22.47
C LEU A 13 -2.43 -27.83 21.24
N PHE A 14 -3.72 -28.16 21.18
CA PHE A 14 -4.67 -27.49 20.28
C PHE A 14 -6.06 -27.46 20.93
N LEU A 15 -6.46 -26.29 21.44
CA LEU A 15 -7.85 -25.86 21.67
C LEU A 15 -7.83 -24.44 22.24
N LEU A 16 -7.78 -23.46 21.35
CA LEU A 16 -8.22 -22.08 21.60
C LEU A 16 -8.48 -21.43 20.25
N GLY A 17 -9.70 -21.62 19.75
CA GLY A 17 -10.13 -21.10 18.46
C GLY A 17 -11.61 -21.32 18.21
N MET A 18 -12.48 -20.98 19.16
CA MET A 18 -13.92 -20.80 18.89
C MET A 18 -14.44 -19.59 19.67
N THR A 19 -14.34 -18.42 19.05
CA THR A 19 -15.17 -17.26 19.38
C THR A 19 -16.57 -17.50 18.81
N VAL A 20 -17.54 -17.60 19.72
CA VAL A 20 -18.97 -17.26 19.65
C VAL A 20 -19.53 -17.04 18.23
N VAL A 21 -20.24 -18.05 17.71
CA VAL A 21 -21.22 -17.86 16.62
C VAL A 21 -22.59 -17.60 17.24
N CYS A 22 -23.03 -16.34 17.19
CA CYS A 22 -24.39 -15.97 17.57
C CYS A 22 -25.38 -16.37 16.47
N SER A 23 -26.27 -17.30 16.82
CA SER A 23 -27.52 -17.59 16.12
C SER A 23 -28.43 -16.36 16.13
N CYS A 24 -28.95 -15.96 14.97
CA CYS A 24 -30.17 -15.16 14.87
C CYS A 24 -30.96 -15.59 13.64
N SER A 25 -31.94 -16.48 13.86
CA SER A 25 -33.11 -16.60 12.98
C SER A 25 -34.25 -15.75 13.56
N SER A 26 -34.81 -14.86 12.76
CA SER A 26 -36.23 -14.55 12.85
C SER A 26 -36.75 -14.19 11.47
N GLY A 27 -37.55 -15.09 10.91
CA GLY A 27 -38.25 -14.86 9.66
C GLY A 27 -39.30 -13.77 9.79
N ARG A 28 -39.54 -13.10 8.67
CA ARG A 28 -40.87 -12.58 8.31
C ARG A 28 -41.07 -12.83 6.83
N ASP A 29 -42.13 -13.57 6.56
CA ASP A 29 -42.74 -13.75 5.24
C ASP A 29 -42.90 -12.42 4.51
N ILE A 30 -42.65 -12.41 3.20
CA ILE A 30 -43.54 -11.80 2.20
C ILE A 30 -43.35 -12.58 0.89
N THR A 31 -44.45 -13.17 0.48
CA THR A 31 -44.75 -13.84 -0.79
C THR A 31 -44.76 -12.89 -1.97
N ASP A 32 -44.40 -13.43 -3.13
CA ASP A 32 -44.79 -13.08 -4.51
C ASP A 32 -44.46 -11.67 -5.05
N ILE A 33 -43.75 -11.62 -6.19
CA ILE A 33 -44.33 -11.54 -7.54
C ILE A 33 -43.17 -11.51 -8.55
N GLU A 34 -43.02 -12.60 -9.30
CA GLU A 34 -42.41 -12.61 -10.62
C GLU A 34 -43.31 -11.89 -11.63
N GLY A 35 -42.69 -11.21 -12.60
CA GLY A 35 -43.32 -10.93 -13.89
C GLY A 35 -43.30 -9.47 -14.30
N MET A 36 -42.42 -9.12 -15.24
CA MET A 36 -42.79 -8.77 -16.61
C MET A 36 -41.57 -8.16 -17.34
N ARG A 37 -41.02 -8.95 -18.27
CA ARG A 37 -40.32 -8.47 -19.47
C ARG A 37 -41.33 -8.37 -20.61
N GLU A 38 -40.94 -7.62 -21.65
CA GLU A 38 -41.59 -7.38 -22.96
C GLU A 38 -42.54 -6.16 -22.98
N GLN A 39 -42.54 -5.25 -23.97
CA GLN A 39 -41.96 -5.23 -25.31
C GLN A 39 -41.99 -3.80 -25.90
N GLU A 40 -41.32 -3.66 -27.04
CA GLU A 40 -40.97 -2.49 -27.85
C GLU A 40 -42.10 -1.70 -28.57
N LEU A 41 -41.73 -0.46 -28.96
CA LEU A 41 -41.97 0.28 -30.22
C LEU A 41 -43.41 0.65 -30.70
N VAL A 42 -43.64 1.96 -30.95
CA VAL A 42 -43.77 2.63 -32.29
C VAL A 42 -44.39 4.05 -32.17
N GLN A 43 -43.76 5.02 -32.87
CA GLN A 43 -44.17 6.31 -33.53
C GLN A 43 -45.55 6.95 -33.20
N ASP A 44 -45.78 8.28 -33.17
CA ASP A 44 -45.40 9.31 -34.17
C ASP A 44 -45.72 10.75 -33.69
N SER A 45 -44.98 11.73 -34.25
CA SER A 45 -45.33 13.12 -34.62
C SER A 45 -45.66 14.21 -33.57
N GLY A 46 -44.99 15.36 -33.71
CA GLY A 46 -45.42 16.66 -33.16
C GLY A 46 -44.32 17.73 -33.09
N LEU A 47 -44.27 18.60 -34.09
CA LEU A 47 -43.39 19.77 -34.25
C LEU A 47 -43.65 20.91 -33.23
N GLU A 48 -42.60 21.72 -33.00
CA GLU A 48 -42.52 23.20 -32.79
C GLU A 48 -41.51 23.54 -31.66
N GLU A 49 -40.26 23.83 -31.99
CA GLU A 49 -39.67 25.14 -32.37
C GLU A 49 -39.23 26.05 -31.21
N SER A 50 -37.91 26.33 -31.24
CA SER A 50 -37.22 27.55 -30.82
C SER A 50 -36.96 27.81 -29.32
N ARG A 51 -35.67 27.66 -28.93
CA ARG A 51 -34.80 28.76 -28.47
C ARG A 51 -33.39 28.24 -28.22
N GLU A 52 -32.51 28.52 -29.19
CA GLU A 52 -31.07 28.46 -29.03
C GLU A 52 -30.64 29.59 -28.08
N GLU A 53 -30.05 29.24 -26.93
CA GLU A 53 -29.13 30.13 -26.23
C GLU A 53 -27.71 29.57 -26.45
N GLN A 54 -27.03 30.20 -27.41
CA GLN A 54 -25.59 30.09 -27.62
C GLN A 54 -24.87 30.54 -26.33
N ARG A 55 -24.15 29.63 -25.68
CA ARG A 55 -23.06 29.98 -24.75
C ARG A 55 -21.80 30.23 -25.58
N PRO A 56 -21.13 31.39 -25.48
CA PRO A 56 -19.85 31.58 -26.15
C PRO A 56 -18.74 30.86 -25.38
N ALA A 57 -17.85 30.22 -26.14
CA ALA A 57 -16.54 29.78 -25.70
C ALA A 57 -15.71 30.98 -25.22
N ALA A 58 -14.97 30.79 -24.13
CA ALA A 58 -13.93 31.71 -23.67
C ALA A 58 -12.61 30.94 -23.62
N GLU A 59 -11.98 30.82 -24.77
CA GLU A 59 -10.54 30.60 -24.92
C GLU A 59 -9.96 31.82 -25.62
N THR A 60 -8.71 32.14 -25.25
CA THR A 60 -7.80 33.17 -25.79
C THR A 60 -8.12 34.64 -25.46
N ALA A 61 -7.30 35.20 -24.57
CA ALA A 61 -6.99 36.61 -24.55
C ALA A 61 -5.58 36.84 -23.99
N GLU A 62 -4.56 36.56 -24.81
CA GLU A 62 -3.31 37.33 -24.74
C GLU A 62 -2.92 37.78 -26.15
N THR A 63 -2.41 39.01 -26.21
CA THR A 63 -1.85 39.75 -27.35
C THR A 63 -2.80 40.28 -28.43
N ASP A 64 -3.43 41.41 -28.13
CA ASP A 64 -3.44 42.61 -28.99
C ASP A 64 -4.05 43.79 -28.21
N LEU A 65 -3.22 44.55 -27.49
CA LEU A 65 -3.58 45.87 -26.97
C LEU A 65 -2.71 46.93 -27.65
N LEU A 66 -3.06 47.23 -28.89
CA LEU A 66 -2.85 48.55 -29.46
C LEU A 66 -4.21 49.23 -29.64
N GLU A 67 -4.44 50.19 -28.74
CA GLU A 67 -5.26 51.39 -28.90
C GLU A 67 -6.77 51.24 -29.19
N ALA A 68 -7.55 51.13 -28.11
CA ALA A 68 -8.77 51.91 -27.96
C ALA A 68 -8.80 52.49 -26.54
N GLY A 69 -8.50 53.78 -26.40
CA GLY A 69 -8.36 54.44 -25.10
C GLY A 69 -9.68 54.47 -24.31
N GLU A 70 -9.83 53.58 -23.33
CA GLU A 70 -10.67 53.85 -22.18
C GLU A 70 -10.00 54.96 -21.37
N VAL A 71 -10.68 56.09 -21.23
CA VAL A 71 -10.22 57.18 -20.36
C VAL A 71 -10.35 56.69 -18.92
N PHE A 72 -9.22 56.62 -18.20
CA PHE A 72 -9.21 56.23 -16.79
C PHE A 72 -10.15 57.12 -15.96
N SER A 73 -11.05 56.48 -15.18
CA SER A 73 -12.01 57.14 -14.29
C SER A 73 -11.82 56.65 -12.85
N PRO A 74 -11.36 57.51 -11.91
CA PRO A 74 -11.20 57.15 -10.50
C PRO A 74 -12.52 56.73 -9.83
N GLU A 75 -13.65 57.30 -10.24
CA GLU A 75 -14.97 56.96 -9.71
C GLU A 75 -15.38 55.53 -10.10
N GLU A 76 -15.17 55.16 -11.36
CA GLU A 76 -15.42 53.80 -11.85
C GLU A 76 -14.46 52.79 -11.20
N GLN A 77 -13.18 53.15 -11.05
CA GLN A 77 -12.21 52.29 -10.38
C GLN A 77 -12.56 52.07 -8.89
N SER A 78 -13.05 53.11 -8.20
CA SER A 78 -13.53 52.98 -6.82
C SER A 78 -14.71 52.01 -6.71
N ALA A 79 -15.64 52.04 -7.67
CA ALA A 79 -16.74 51.08 -7.75
C ALA A 79 -16.23 49.65 -8.04
N LYS A 80 -15.23 49.51 -8.94
CA LYS A 80 -14.57 48.23 -9.24
C LYS A 80 -13.89 47.64 -7.99
N ASN A 81 -13.14 48.44 -7.24
CA ASN A 81 -12.48 48.00 -5.99
C ASN A 81 -13.50 47.48 -4.97
N LYS A 82 -14.61 48.21 -4.78
CA LYS A 82 -15.68 47.78 -3.88
C LYS A 82 -16.27 46.44 -4.31
N SER A 83 -16.61 46.30 -5.59
CA SER A 83 -17.18 45.06 -6.13
C SER A 83 -16.22 43.89 -5.94
N LEU A 84 -14.95 44.06 -6.32
CA LEU A 84 -13.93 43.02 -6.23
C LEU A 84 -13.68 42.59 -4.78
N PHE A 85 -13.63 43.54 -3.84
CA PHE A 85 -13.45 43.22 -2.42
C PHE A 85 -14.56 42.29 -1.90
N PHE A 86 -15.83 42.65 -2.12
CA PHE A 86 -16.95 41.86 -1.62
C PHE A 86 -17.10 40.52 -2.35
N GLU A 87 -16.70 40.44 -3.61
CA GLU A 87 -16.63 39.19 -4.37
C GLU A 87 -15.58 38.24 -3.77
N GLU A 88 -14.37 38.73 -3.52
CA GLU A 88 -13.29 37.94 -2.92
C GLU A 88 -13.58 37.55 -1.45
N ALA A 89 -14.10 38.47 -0.63
CA ALA A 89 -14.50 38.16 0.74
C ALA A 89 -15.62 37.10 0.80
N LYS A 90 -16.55 37.13 -0.17
CA LYS A 90 -17.57 36.08 -0.29
C LYS A 90 -16.96 34.74 -0.68
N ARG A 91 -15.99 34.74 -1.61
CA ARG A 91 -15.25 33.53 -2.03
C ARG A 91 -14.49 32.90 -0.85
N GLN A 92 -13.94 33.74 0.02
CA GLN A 92 -13.22 33.35 1.25
C GLN A 92 -14.14 33.11 2.47
N LYS A 93 -15.47 33.15 2.28
CA LYS A 93 -16.47 32.84 3.33
C LYS A 93 -16.40 33.72 4.60
N THR A 94 -15.87 34.93 4.51
CA THR A 94 -15.69 35.89 5.62
C THR A 94 -16.99 36.28 6.35
N GLY A 95 -18.14 36.14 5.68
CA GLY A 95 -19.43 36.60 6.17
C GLY A 95 -19.68 38.09 5.91
N ILE A 96 -20.95 38.48 5.82
CA ILE A 96 -21.35 39.81 5.32
C ILE A 96 -20.90 40.93 6.26
N LYS A 97 -21.24 40.85 7.55
CA LYS A 97 -20.93 41.92 8.51
C LYS A 97 -19.43 42.13 8.71
N PRO A 98 -18.60 41.08 8.94
CA PRO A 98 -17.17 41.28 9.07
C PRO A 98 -16.56 41.86 7.79
N ALA A 99 -17.01 41.44 6.61
CA ALA A 99 -16.54 42.02 5.35
C ALA A 99 -16.88 43.52 5.21
N GLU A 100 -18.07 43.96 5.66
CA GLU A 100 -18.42 45.38 5.67
C GLU A 100 -17.49 46.20 6.58
N GLU A 101 -17.23 45.72 7.81
CA GLU A 101 -16.33 46.38 8.77
C GLU A 101 -14.89 46.47 8.25
N LEU A 102 -14.39 45.38 7.65
CA LEU A 102 -13.07 45.32 7.03
C LEU A 102 -12.96 46.31 5.85
N TYR A 103 -13.96 46.36 4.97
CA TYR A 103 -13.96 47.32 3.85
C TYR A 103 -14.02 48.77 4.33
N GLU A 104 -14.82 49.08 5.34
CA GLU A 104 -14.92 50.41 5.94
C GLU A 104 -13.56 50.88 6.51
N ARG A 105 -12.78 49.96 7.10
CA ARG A 105 -11.43 50.23 7.56
C ARG A 105 -10.50 50.62 6.40
N LEU A 106 -10.44 49.80 5.35
CA LEU A 106 -9.62 50.10 4.15
C LEU A 106 -9.98 51.45 3.52
N PHE A 107 -11.28 51.75 3.46
CA PHE A 107 -11.77 53.03 2.93
C PHE A 107 -11.35 54.20 3.82
N SER A 108 -11.44 54.04 5.14
CA SER A 108 -11.04 55.06 6.13
C SER A 108 -9.54 55.37 6.08
N ASP A 109 -8.72 54.35 5.86
CA ASP A 109 -7.26 54.46 5.72
C ASP A 109 -6.82 55.03 4.35
N GLN A 110 -7.78 55.29 3.45
CA GLN A 110 -7.55 55.86 2.11
C GLN A 110 -6.59 55.07 1.23
N ILE A 111 -6.48 53.74 1.41
CA ILE A 111 -5.53 52.92 0.64
C ILE A 111 -5.82 52.91 -0.86
N PHE A 112 -7.09 53.12 -1.25
CA PHE A 112 -7.52 53.22 -2.65
C PHE A 112 -7.24 54.60 -3.27
N GLN A 113 -6.85 55.59 -2.45
CA GLN A 113 -6.59 56.98 -2.86
C GLN A 113 -7.69 57.56 -3.75
N ASN A 114 -8.97 57.40 -3.39
CA ASN A 114 -10.11 57.85 -4.21
C ASN A 114 -10.17 57.25 -5.63
N GLY A 115 -9.67 56.03 -5.81
CA GLY A 115 -9.74 55.28 -7.07
C GLY A 115 -8.48 55.32 -7.92
N TYR A 116 -7.43 56.02 -7.49
CA TYR A 116 -6.11 56.00 -8.14
C TYR A 116 -5.32 54.71 -7.86
N MET A 117 -5.66 53.98 -6.80
CA MET A 117 -5.11 52.66 -6.52
C MET A 117 -6.19 51.60 -6.75
N ALA A 118 -5.93 50.66 -7.67
CA ALA A 118 -6.77 49.51 -7.94
C ALA A 118 -6.49 48.39 -6.93
N LEU A 119 -7.54 47.75 -6.40
CA LEU A 119 -7.42 46.50 -5.65
C LEU A 119 -7.02 45.39 -6.64
N THR A 120 -5.91 44.72 -6.37
CA THR A 120 -5.42 43.60 -7.19
C THR A 120 -5.38 42.29 -6.43
N GLY A 121 -5.32 42.32 -5.10
CA GLY A 121 -5.23 41.11 -4.28
C GLY A 121 -5.84 41.27 -2.89
N LEU A 122 -6.46 40.21 -2.38
CA LEU A 122 -7.07 40.17 -1.05
C LEU A 122 -6.96 38.78 -0.42
N ARG A 123 -6.48 38.71 0.83
CA ARG A 123 -6.61 37.55 1.71
C ARG A 123 -7.16 37.99 3.05
N ILE A 124 -8.13 37.23 3.56
CA ILE A 124 -8.78 37.47 4.86
C ILE A 124 -8.77 36.15 5.62
N ASP A 125 -8.07 36.09 6.74
CA ASP A 125 -8.02 34.93 7.63
C ASP A 125 -7.63 35.36 9.06
N ASP A 126 -7.71 34.44 10.01
CA ASP A 126 -7.16 34.58 11.37
C ASP A 126 -5.68 34.15 11.34
N ILE A 127 -4.78 35.09 11.01
CA ILE A 127 -3.40 34.79 10.62
C ILE A 127 -2.58 34.32 11.83
N ASP A 128 -2.81 34.91 13.00
CA ASP A 128 -2.12 34.55 14.24
C ASP A 128 -2.89 33.56 15.13
N GLY A 129 -4.09 33.14 14.71
CA GLY A 129 -4.91 32.14 15.39
C GLY A 129 -5.58 32.62 16.67
N ASN A 130 -5.75 33.93 16.86
CA ASN A 130 -6.35 34.50 18.07
C ASN A 130 -7.88 34.67 17.99
N GLY A 131 -8.48 34.37 16.84
CA GLY A 131 -9.92 34.46 16.56
C GLY A 131 -10.37 35.80 15.94
N GLN A 132 -9.44 36.71 15.64
CA GLN A 132 -9.71 37.98 14.97
C GLN A 132 -9.33 37.89 13.48
N LEU A 133 -10.13 38.52 12.61
CA LEU A 133 -9.83 38.53 11.18
C LEU A 133 -8.77 39.59 10.84
N ASP A 134 -7.77 39.14 10.09
CA ASP A 134 -6.67 39.92 9.54
C ASP A 134 -6.83 40.09 8.02
N MET A 135 -6.05 40.99 7.41
CA MET A 135 -6.09 41.19 5.96
C MET A 135 -4.71 41.39 5.35
N LEU A 136 -4.48 40.75 4.20
CA LEU A 136 -3.47 41.19 3.23
C LEU A 136 -4.18 41.82 2.04
N VAL A 137 -3.86 43.08 1.75
CA VAL A 137 -4.51 43.87 0.70
C VAL A 137 -3.46 44.41 -0.26
N MET A 138 -3.49 43.93 -1.49
CA MET A 138 -2.59 44.37 -2.54
C MET A 138 -3.28 45.41 -3.42
N VAL A 139 -2.59 46.52 -3.66
CA VAL A 139 -3.07 47.59 -4.54
C VAL A 139 -1.99 48.03 -5.51
N MET A 140 -2.39 48.52 -6.68
CA MET A 140 -1.50 49.01 -7.74
C MET A 140 -2.05 50.29 -8.37
N ASP A 141 -1.18 51.14 -8.91
CA ASP A 141 -1.58 52.31 -9.70
C ASP A 141 -2.58 51.91 -10.81
N ALA A 142 -3.74 52.55 -10.79
CA ALA A 142 -4.85 52.24 -11.70
C ALA A 142 -4.74 52.93 -13.06
N GLU A 143 -3.96 54.01 -13.17
CA GLU A 143 -3.73 54.78 -14.39
C GLU A 143 -2.57 54.19 -15.20
N LYS A 144 -1.48 53.80 -14.52
CA LYS A 144 -0.26 53.24 -15.13
C LYS A 144 -0.14 51.74 -14.85
N LYS A 145 -1.10 50.97 -15.36
CA LYS A 145 -1.08 49.51 -15.25
C LYS A 145 0.14 48.95 -16.00
N ALA A 146 0.80 47.95 -15.41
CA ALA A 146 1.98 47.21 -15.93
C ALA A 146 3.38 47.81 -15.65
N PHE A 147 3.66 48.27 -14.42
CA PHE A 147 5.02 48.62 -13.99
C PHE A 147 5.35 48.05 -12.60
N TYR A 148 6.51 47.42 -12.42
CA TYR A 148 6.99 46.92 -11.12
C TYR A 148 7.15 48.09 -10.14
N GLY A 149 6.89 47.84 -8.86
CA GLY A 149 6.97 48.88 -7.83
C GLY A 149 5.91 49.99 -7.88
N SER A 150 4.94 49.91 -8.80
CA SER A 150 3.83 50.88 -8.90
C SER A 150 2.69 50.66 -7.88
N GLY A 151 2.91 49.79 -6.88
CA GLY A 151 1.88 49.37 -5.94
C GLY A 151 2.39 49.22 -4.51
N CYS A 152 1.56 48.61 -3.67
CA CYS A 152 1.94 48.20 -2.33
C CYS A 152 1.09 47.03 -1.83
N LEU A 153 1.67 46.27 -0.90
CA LEU A 153 0.98 45.28 -0.10
C LEU A 153 0.75 45.86 1.30
N TRP A 154 -0.50 45.90 1.74
CA TRP A 154 -0.88 46.29 3.09
C TRP A 154 -1.17 45.04 3.92
N ILE A 155 -0.64 45.00 5.13
CA ILE A 155 -0.85 43.92 6.09
C ILE A 155 -1.53 44.50 7.33
N TYR A 156 -2.72 44.01 7.62
CA TYR A 156 -3.57 44.40 8.73
C TYR A 156 -3.66 43.24 9.72
N MET A 157 -3.08 43.42 10.92
CA MET A 157 -3.13 42.44 12.00
C MET A 157 -3.89 43.03 13.19
N ASN A 158 -4.84 42.29 13.79
CA ASN A 158 -5.42 42.54 15.12
C ASN A 158 -5.99 43.93 15.43
N GLY A 159 -6.24 44.77 14.43
CA GLY A 159 -6.63 46.16 14.67
C GLY A 159 -5.45 47.13 14.90
N ASP A 160 -4.22 46.64 14.84
CA ASP A 160 -3.00 47.44 14.96
C ASP A 160 -2.76 48.35 13.75
N GLU A 161 -1.76 49.23 13.85
CA GLU A 161 -1.34 50.07 12.74
C GLU A 161 -0.89 49.20 11.55
N PRO A 162 -1.48 49.36 10.35
CA PRO A 162 -1.19 48.49 9.23
C PRO A 162 0.21 48.75 8.67
N TYR A 163 0.87 47.67 8.25
CA TYR A 163 2.17 47.74 7.61
C TYR A 163 2.02 47.87 6.10
N CYS A 164 2.73 48.83 5.50
CA CYS A 164 2.73 49.05 4.06
C CYS A 164 4.08 48.63 3.46
N PHE A 165 4.08 47.54 2.69
CA PHE A 165 5.22 47.06 1.94
C PHE A 165 5.25 47.66 0.53
N LYS A 166 6.37 48.27 0.18
CA LYS A 166 6.68 48.85 -1.13
C LYS A 166 8.07 48.43 -1.53
N GLU A 167 8.22 47.96 -2.76
CA GLU A 167 9.50 47.56 -3.31
C GLU A 167 9.50 47.78 -4.82
N GLU A 168 10.61 48.27 -5.37
CA GLU A 168 10.71 48.62 -6.79
C GLU A 168 10.63 47.37 -7.69
N ASP A 169 11.15 46.23 -7.23
CA ASP A 169 11.21 44.98 -7.97
C ASP A 169 10.00 44.05 -7.73
N CYS A 170 9.07 44.43 -6.83
CA CYS A 170 7.87 43.65 -6.59
C CYS A 170 6.78 43.95 -7.62
N SER A 171 6.20 42.90 -8.19
CA SER A 171 4.95 43.03 -8.94
C SER A 171 3.77 43.16 -7.98
N PHE A 172 2.83 44.04 -8.30
CA PHE A 172 1.59 44.22 -7.52
C PHE A 172 0.35 43.87 -8.34
N TYR A 173 0.51 42.96 -9.31
CA TYR A 173 -0.54 42.58 -10.27
C TYR A 173 -1.67 41.73 -9.68
N GLY A 174 -1.50 41.22 -8.45
CA GLY A 174 -2.48 40.35 -7.80
C GLY A 174 -2.24 38.85 -8.01
N TRP A 175 -1.17 38.48 -8.73
CA TRP A 175 -0.70 37.11 -8.86
C TRP A 175 0.33 36.83 -7.76
N PHE A 176 -0.13 36.30 -6.63
CA PHE A 176 0.75 36.00 -5.51
C PHE A 176 0.30 34.77 -4.74
N ASP A 177 1.30 34.09 -4.17
CA ASP A 177 1.16 33.01 -3.21
C ASP A 177 1.51 33.54 -1.82
N VAL A 178 0.78 33.08 -0.80
CA VAL A 178 1.04 33.43 0.60
C VAL A 178 0.65 32.28 1.51
N PHE A 179 1.46 32.07 2.55
CA PHE A 179 1.13 31.23 3.70
C PHE A 179 1.72 31.88 4.97
N TRP A 180 1.28 31.42 6.13
CA TRP A 180 1.78 31.92 7.41
C TRP A 180 1.85 30.84 8.45
N GLU A 181 2.92 30.87 9.25
CA GLU A 181 3.19 29.89 10.30
C GLU A 181 4.31 30.40 11.23
N ASP A 182 4.48 29.81 12.41
CA ASP A 182 5.67 30.01 13.27
C ASP A 182 6.83 29.14 12.75
N ILE A 183 7.56 29.68 11.76
CA ILE A 183 8.63 29.00 11.01
C ILE A 183 9.97 29.11 11.73
N ASP A 184 10.20 30.17 12.51
CA ASP A 184 11.42 30.27 13.34
C ASP A 184 11.26 29.69 14.75
N ASN A 185 10.08 29.18 15.08
CA ASN A 185 9.72 28.48 16.32
C ASN A 185 9.91 29.37 17.57
N ASP A 186 9.54 30.66 17.47
CA ASP A 186 9.60 31.63 18.56
C ASP A 186 8.23 32.08 19.10
N GLU A 187 7.17 31.35 18.73
CA GLU A 187 5.76 31.57 19.08
C GLU A 187 5.13 32.83 18.44
N ASN A 188 5.81 33.44 17.46
CA ASN A 188 5.24 34.52 16.63
C ASN A 188 4.99 34.01 15.21
N VAL A 189 4.05 34.63 14.51
CA VAL A 189 3.71 34.22 13.14
C VAL A 189 4.60 34.92 12.11
N GLU A 190 5.11 34.14 11.16
CA GLU A 190 5.73 34.62 9.94
C GLU A 190 4.77 34.48 8.76
N ILE A 191 4.63 35.56 7.99
CA ILE A 191 3.87 35.62 6.75
C ILE A 191 4.87 35.56 5.59
N VAL A 192 4.82 34.50 4.79
CA VAL A 192 5.69 34.28 3.64
C VAL A 192 4.92 34.64 2.37
N PHE A 193 5.47 35.56 1.60
CA PHE A 193 4.82 36.17 0.44
C PHE A 193 5.66 36.00 -0.82
N SER A 194 5.01 35.61 -1.92
CA SER A 194 5.62 35.47 -3.24
C SER A 194 4.74 36.09 -4.32
N ALA A 195 5.16 37.19 -4.94
CA ALA A 195 4.46 37.85 -6.05
C ALA A 195 5.08 37.48 -7.40
N GLN A 196 4.25 37.08 -8.36
CA GLN A 196 4.65 36.72 -9.71
C GLN A 196 4.55 37.92 -10.66
N GLY A 197 5.57 38.12 -11.48
CA GLY A 197 5.63 39.14 -12.52
C GLY A 197 4.93 38.74 -13.83
N THR A 198 5.15 39.54 -14.87
CA THR A 198 4.56 39.36 -16.23
C THR A 198 5.59 39.04 -17.32
N GLY A 199 6.88 39.02 -16.97
CA GLY A 199 7.99 38.76 -17.87
C GLY A 199 8.25 37.26 -18.12
N CYS A 200 9.03 36.96 -19.17
CA CYS A 200 9.44 35.60 -19.52
C CYS A 200 10.61 35.07 -18.65
N GLY A 201 10.78 35.65 -17.45
CA GLY A 201 11.87 35.36 -16.52
C GLY A 201 11.69 34.08 -15.71
N ALA A 202 10.57 33.36 -15.85
CA ALA A 202 10.22 32.21 -15.01
C ALA A 202 10.37 32.59 -13.52
N VAL A 203 11.06 31.79 -12.70
CA VAL A 203 11.18 32.02 -11.25
C VAL A 203 11.87 33.32 -10.83
N GLY A 204 12.74 33.87 -11.67
CA GLY A 204 13.43 35.15 -11.41
C GLY A 204 12.53 36.36 -11.62
N ASP A 205 11.38 36.14 -12.25
CA ASP A 205 10.34 37.15 -12.34
C ASP A 205 9.32 36.98 -11.20
N SER A 206 9.80 36.73 -9.99
CA SER A 206 8.93 36.60 -8.83
C SER A 206 9.59 37.12 -7.56
N TYR A 207 8.97 38.09 -6.93
CA TYR A 207 9.48 38.73 -5.72
C TYR A 207 9.07 37.96 -4.45
N LYS A 208 10.01 37.75 -3.52
CA LYS A 208 9.82 37.03 -2.25
C LYS A 208 10.06 37.93 -1.04
N ALA A 209 9.21 37.81 -0.02
CA ALA A 209 9.41 38.46 1.27
C ALA A 209 8.86 37.61 2.41
N VAL A 210 9.47 37.75 3.59
CA VAL A 210 8.98 37.18 4.84
C VAL A 210 8.74 38.31 5.84
N PHE A 211 7.61 38.29 6.51
CA PHE A 211 7.23 39.28 7.50
C PHE A 211 6.93 38.61 8.84
N LYS A 212 7.52 39.09 9.93
CA LYS A 212 7.22 38.64 11.29
C LYS A 212 6.27 39.61 11.96
N TYR A 213 5.18 39.10 12.53
CA TYR A 213 4.30 39.89 13.40
C TYR A 213 4.62 39.57 14.86
N ARG A 214 5.13 40.57 15.58
CA ARG A 214 5.53 40.43 16.99
C ARG A 214 5.38 41.76 17.71
N ASP A 215 4.96 41.72 18.97
CA ASP A 215 4.83 42.90 19.84
C ASP A 215 3.97 44.01 19.18
N HIS A 216 2.84 43.63 18.57
CA HIS A 216 1.93 44.54 17.83
C HIS A 216 2.58 45.31 16.66
N ALA A 217 3.66 44.76 16.09
CA ALA A 217 4.36 45.36 14.96
C ALA A 217 4.79 44.32 13.93
N ILE A 218 4.81 44.71 12.67
CA ILE A 218 5.30 43.87 11.57
C ILE A 218 6.72 44.32 11.22
N LYS A 219 7.62 43.34 11.05
CA LYS A 219 8.98 43.55 10.56
C LYS A 219 9.28 42.61 9.40
N ARG A 220 9.89 43.14 8.34
CA ARG A 220 10.45 42.30 7.28
C ARG A 220 11.66 41.53 7.82
N MET A 221 11.69 40.23 7.57
CA MET A 221 12.84 39.36 7.81
C MET A 221 13.65 39.24 6.51
N SER A 222 14.96 39.09 6.64
CA SER A 222 15.83 38.83 5.49
C SER A 222 15.78 37.35 5.12
N LEU A 223 15.75 37.04 3.83
CA LEU A 223 16.09 35.73 3.29
C LEU A 223 17.60 35.62 3.07
N PRO A 224 18.18 34.41 2.98
CA PRO A 224 19.59 34.24 2.62
C PRO A 224 19.96 34.97 1.32
N SER A 225 19.06 34.94 0.32
CA SER A 225 19.22 35.64 -0.96
C SER A 225 19.28 37.16 -0.83
N ASP A 226 18.73 37.75 0.23
CA ASP A 226 18.77 39.20 0.44
C ASP A 226 20.17 39.69 0.90
N LEU A 227 21.08 38.77 1.23
CA LEU A 227 22.43 39.07 1.69
C LEU A 227 23.49 39.05 0.56
N GLU A 228 23.13 38.50 -0.60
CA GLU A 228 24.01 38.45 -1.78
C GLU A 228 23.84 39.72 -2.64
N GLU A 229 24.87 40.10 -3.41
CA GLU A 229 24.84 41.34 -4.22
C GLU A 229 23.86 41.26 -5.41
N ASP A 230 23.45 40.05 -5.82
CA ASP A 230 22.55 39.80 -6.95
C ASP A 230 21.31 39.00 -6.50
N TYR A 231 20.17 39.67 -6.41
CA TYR A 231 18.88 39.09 -6.01
C TYR A 231 18.44 37.93 -6.91
N ASP A 232 18.87 37.94 -8.18
CA ASP A 232 18.50 36.95 -9.19
C ASP A 232 19.22 35.59 -9.00
N CYS A 233 20.08 35.43 -7.98
CA CYS A 233 20.93 34.24 -7.84
C CYS A 233 20.83 33.53 -6.48
N GLY A 234 19.81 33.80 -5.66
CA GLY A 234 19.52 32.96 -4.49
C GLY A 234 20.76 32.72 -3.59
N LEU A 235 21.02 31.47 -3.19
CA LEU A 235 22.36 31.06 -2.70
C LEU A 235 23.23 30.57 -3.85
N GLN A 236 24.48 31.01 -3.92
CA GLN A 236 25.42 30.53 -4.95
C GLN A 236 25.58 29.00 -4.90
N VAL A 237 25.34 28.34 -6.04
CA VAL A 237 25.65 26.94 -6.28
C VAL A 237 26.38 26.82 -7.61
N ASP A 238 27.64 26.40 -7.57
CA ASP A 238 28.42 26.16 -8.79
C ASP A 238 28.10 24.76 -9.31
N LEU A 239 27.73 24.65 -10.59
CA LEU A 239 27.50 23.36 -11.24
C LEU A 239 28.71 22.95 -12.08
N ILE A 240 29.24 21.78 -11.77
CA ILE A 240 30.44 21.21 -12.35
C ILE A 240 30.05 20.01 -13.21
N GLN A 241 30.36 20.05 -14.50
CA GLN A 241 30.30 18.90 -15.39
C GLN A 241 31.51 18.00 -15.11
N GLU A 242 31.25 16.75 -14.74
CA GLU A 242 32.30 15.75 -14.47
C GLU A 242 32.83 15.11 -15.77
N PRO A 243 34.00 14.43 -15.74
CA PRO A 243 34.53 13.75 -16.93
C PRO A 243 33.69 12.57 -17.41
N GLU A 244 32.87 12.01 -16.51
CA GLU A 244 31.95 10.92 -16.80
C GLU A 244 30.72 11.46 -17.54
N ILE A 245 30.21 10.72 -18.53
CA ILE A 245 28.99 11.09 -19.26
C ILE A 245 27.81 11.10 -18.28
N ASP A 246 26.94 12.09 -18.44
CA ASP A 246 25.72 12.30 -17.66
C ASP A 246 25.97 12.44 -16.14
N ARG A 247 27.15 12.93 -15.79
CA ARG A 247 27.59 13.12 -14.41
C ARG A 247 27.88 14.58 -14.12
N TYR A 248 27.32 15.06 -13.01
CA TYR A 248 27.55 16.41 -12.51
C TYR A 248 27.86 16.38 -11.01
N SER A 249 28.43 17.47 -10.54
CA SER A 249 28.44 17.80 -9.13
C SER A 249 28.03 19.26 -8.90
N ALA A 250 27.30 19.50 -7.83
CA ALA A 250 26.94 20.84 -7.36
C ALA A 250 27.80 21.17 -6.14
N TYR A 251 28.46 22.32 -6.15
CA TYR A 251 29.23 22.84 -5.02
C TYR A 251 28.52 24.06 -4.43
N CYS A 252 28.19 24.00 -3.13
CA CYS A 252 27.59 25.11 -2.41
C CYS A 252 28.62 25.75 -1.46
N PRO A 253 29.12 26.97 -1.73
CA PRO A 253 30.10 27.65 -0.89
C PRO A 253 29.61 27.92 0.54
N TYR A 254 28.30 28.08 0.73
CA TYR A 254 27.71 28.30 2.06
C TYR A 254 27.98 27.11 3.00
N PHE A 255 27.97 25.88 2.47
CA PHE A 255 28.22 24.65 3.22
C PHE A 255 29.66 24.12 3.06
N ASP A 256 30.44 24.64 2.11
CA ASP A 256 31.72 24.05 1.67
C ASP A 256 31.55 22.55 1.33
N GLU A 257 30.48 22.24 0.58
CA GLU A 257 30.06 20.87 0.28
C GLU A 257 29.84 20.68 -1.22
N GLN A 258 30.22 19.49 -1.72
CA GLN A 258 30.05 19.08 -3.10
C GLN A 258 29.20 17.80 -3.17
N ILE A 259 28.08 17.86 -3.87
CA ILE A 259 27.13 16.75 -4.04
C ILE A 259 27.17 16.28 -5.50
N PHE A 260 27.40 14.98 -5.71
CA PHE A 260 27.43 14.37 -7.03
C PHE A 260 26.06 13.78 -7.40
N PHE A 261 25.64 13.95 -8.65
CA PHE A 261 24.34 13.46 -9.13
C PHE A 261 24.39 13.16 -10.65
N HIS A 262 23.33 12.53 -11.17
CA HIS A 262 23.21 12.21 -12.59
C HIS A 262 22.18 13.10 -13.27
N ALA A 263 22.53 13.59 -14.46
CA ALA A 263 21.64 14.33 -15.35
C ALA A 263 22.18 14.21 -16.78
N GLU A 264 21.32 14.32 -17.79
CA GLU A 264 21.76 14.20 -19.19
C GLU A 264 22.70 15.37 -19.56
N ASN A 265 23.75 15.11 -20.35
CA ASN A 265 24.52 16.19 -20.98
C ASN A 265 23.77 16.74 -22.21
N ILE A 266 23.96 18.02 -22.54
CA ILE A 266 23.32 18.59 -23.73
C ILE A 266 23.96 17.99 -25.01
N GLU A 267 23.11 17.63 -25.97
CA GLU A 267 23.54 17.06 -27.24
C GLU A 267 24.58 17.97 -27.93
N GLY A 268 25.71 17.37 -28.35
CA GLY A 268 26.79 18.09 -29.02
C GLY A 268 27.83 18.76 -28.11
N TYR A 269 27.68 18.67 -26.77
CA TYR A 269 28.65 19.19 -25.81
C TYR A 269 29.12 18.09 -24.83
N PRO A 270 29.98 17.16 -25.28
CA PRO A 270 30.46 16.08 -24.43
C PRO A 270 31.29 16.60 -23.24
N PRO A 271 31.38 15.82 -22.15
CA PRO A 271 32.23 16.15 -21.01
C PRO A 271 33.71 16.23 -21.43
N SER A 272 34.47 17.08 -20.76
CA SER A 272 35.92 17.16 -20.94
C SER A 272 36.66 16.17 -20.04
N ASP A 273 37.92 15.84 -20.37
CA ASP A 273 38.79 14.97 -19.56
C ASP A 273 39.02 15.45 -18.10
N LYS A 274 38.54 16.65 -17.75
CA LYS A 274 38.61 17.24 -16.42
C LYS A 274 37.27 17.84 -16.04
N ALA A 275 36.94 17.76 -14.76
CA ALA A 275 35.81 18.46 -14.18
C ALA A 275 35.94 19.98 -14.41
N ARG A 276 34.84 20.62 -14.78
CA ARG A 276 34.79 22.08 -15.04
C ARG A 276 33.44 22.65 -14.63
N ILE A 277 33.45 23.85 -14.08
CA ILE A 277 32.21 24.61 -13.84
C ILE A 277 31.61 24.97 -15.22
N THR A 278 30.40 24.51 -15.47
CA THR A 278 29.68 24.73 -16.73
C THR A 278 28.36 25.46 -16.56
N GLY A 279 27.86 25.56 -15.33
CA GLY A 279 26.68 26.33 -15.01
C GLY A 279 26.56 26.62 -13.53
N ALA A 280 25.36 26.99 -13.09
CA ALA A 280 25.08 27.41 -11.73
C ALA A 280 23.59 27.25 -11.40
N ASN A 281 23.16 27.75 -10.25
CA ASN A 281 21.76 28.01 -9.96
C ASN A 281 21.21 29.20 -10.78
N ALA A 282 19.93 29.14 -11.13
CA ALA A 282 19.24 30.15 -11.91
C ALA A 282 18.12 30.80 -11.10
N ARG A 283 18.13 32.15 -11.10
CA ARG A 283 16.93 32.98 -10.98
C ARG A 283 16.22 32.91 -9.61
N GLY A 284 16.96 32.66 -8.52
CA GLY A 284 16.51 32.80 -7.13
C GLY A 284 15.50 31.75 -6.62
N PHE A 285 15.06 31.90 -5.36
CA PHE A 285 14.17 30.95 -4.70
C PHE A 285 12.76 30.89 -5.31
N PHE A 286 12.27 29.68 -5.52
CA PHE A 286 10.88 29.38 -5.85
C PHE A 286 10.31 28.27 -4.94
N ASN A 287 9.01 28.02 -5.07
CA ASN A 287 8.29 26.99 -4.32
C ASN A 287 8.53 27.05 -2.81
N LEU A 288 8.44 28.26 -2.24
CA LEU A 288 8.54 28.45 -0.80
C LEU A 288 7.40 27.71 -0.11
N CYS A 289 7.73 26.85 0.85
CA CYS A 289 6.73 26.09 1.60
C CYS A 289 7.19 25.75 3.01
N ILE A 290 6.24 25.40 3.88
CA ILE A 290 6.52 24.93 5.23
C ILE A 290 7.05 23.49 5.13
N ALA A 291 8.17 23.25 5.79
CA ALA A 291 8.75 21.93 5.96
C ALA A 291 8.94 21.63 7.46
N GLU A 292 9.02 20.35 7.79
CA GLU A 292 9.40 19.89 9.13
C GLU A 292 10.80 19.29 9.09
N TYR A 293 11.65 19.68 10.03
CA TYR A 293 13.02 19.17 10.16
C TYR A 293 13.40 19.06 11.63
N ASP A 294 13.79 17.87 12.08
CA ASP A 294 14.12 17.57 13.49
C ASP A 294 13.00 18.01 14.46
N GLY A 295 11.73 17.82 14.04
CA GLY A 295 10.54 18.15 14.83
C GLY A 295 10.25 19.66 14.93
N LYS A 296 10.92 20.50 14.13
CA LYS A 296 10.69 21.94 14.04
C LYS A 296 10.16 22.32 12.68
N LYS A 297 9.36 23.38 12.63
CA LYS A 297 8.97 23.99 11.37
C LYS A 297 10.14 24.80 10.81
N VAL A 298 10.33 24.76 9.50
CA VAL A 298 11.37 25.51 8.77
C VAL A 298 10.82 25.91 7.41
N LEU A 299 11.43 26.92 6.78
CA LEU A 299 11.10 27.32 5.42
C LEU A 299 11.89 26.45 4.45
N GLN A 300 11.21 25.71 3.57
CA GLN A 300 11.86 25.08 2.43
C GLN A 300 11.82 26.03 1.23
N ALA A 301 12.93 26.13 0.50
CA ALA A 301 13.07 26.90 -0.72
C ALA A 301 13.79 26.09 -1.80
N SER A 302 13.37 26.24 -3.05
CA SER A 302 13.91 25.53 -4.21
C SER A 302 14.63 26.48 -5.17
N GLU A 303 15.67 26.01 -5.86
CA GLU A 303 16.37 26.72 -6.93
C GLU A 303 16.72 25.79 -8.09
N TYR A 304 16.57 26.25 -9.33
CA TYR A 304 16.92 25.45 -10.50
C TYR A 304 18.41 25.48 -10.75
N LEU A 305 19.01 24.33 -11.05
CA LEU A 305 20.40 24.22 -11.50
C LEU A 305 20.44 23.99 -13.01
N TYR A 306 21.32 24.70 -13.70
CA TYR A 306 21.48 24.57 -15.15
C TYR A 306 22.90 24.19 -15.55
N GLY A 307 23.00 23.31 -16.56
CA GLY A 307 24.24 22.79 -17.12
C GLY A 307 24.88 23.70 -18.17
N GLU A 308 25.78 23.12 -18.97
CA GLU A 308 26.52 23.75 -20.07
C GLU A 308 25.64 24.34 -21.19
N GLY A 309 24.35 24.03 -21.19
CA GLY A 309 23.35 24.57 -22.11
C GLY A 309 22.73 25.88 -21.65
N GLY A 310 23.14 26.42 -20.49
CA GLY A 310 22.51 27.59 -19.88
C GLY A 310 21.14 27.27 -19.29
N THR A 311 20.35 28.28 -18.91
CA THR A 311 19.08 28.13 -18.17
C THR A 311 18.02 27.23 -18.83
N VAL A 312 18.15 26.92 -20.11
CA VAL A 312 17.26 25.98 -20.82
C VAL A 312 17.63 24.51 -20.58
N HIS A 313 18.85 24.24 -20.11
CA HIS A 313 19.37 22.93 -19.75
C HIS A 313 19.29 22.75 -18.24
N ASN A 314 18.07 22.61 -17.71
CA ASN A 314 17.84 22.28 -16.31
C ASN A 314 18.34 20.86 -16.03
N VAL A 315 19.26 20.71 -15.09
CA VAL A 315 19.85 19.41 -14.73
C VAL A 315 19.35 18.89 -13.39
N ALA A 316 18.93 19.77 -12.48
CA ALA A 316 18.43 19.43 -11.15
C ALA A 316 17.81 20.64 -10.45
N ILE A 317 17.24 20.42 -9.27
CA ILE A 317 16.76 21.44 -8.34
C ILE A 317 17.60 21.36 -7.05
N ALA A 318 18.22 22.45 -6.64
CA ALA A 318 18.76 22.58 -5.29
C ALA A 318 17.63 22.94 -4.32
N GLN A 319 17.57 22.26 -3.18
CA GLN A 319 16.61 22.52 -2.12
C GLN A 319 17.34 22.97 -0.86
N PHE A 320 16.72 23.88 -0.12
CA PHE A 320 17.29 24.49 1.08
C PHE A 320 16.27 24.53 2.21
N LEU A 321 16.68 24.18 3.43
CA LEU A 321 15.92 24.44 4.65
C LEU A 321 16.49 25.67 5.35
N ILE A 322 15.63 26.66 5.58
CA ILE A 322 15.95 27.98 6.10
C ILE A 322 15.23 28.17 7.43
N THR A 323 15.96 28.69 8.40
CA THR A 323 15.45 29.14 9.70
C THR A 323 16.08 30.49 10.06
N TRP A 324 15.71 31.07 11.20
CA TRP A 324 16.27 32.34 11.67
C TRP A 324 16.86 32.21 13.06
N GLU A 325 18.00 32.86 13.26
CA GLU A 325 18.59 33.04 14.59
C GLU A 325 17.78 34.07 15.39
N LYS A 326 17.96 34.11 16.72
CA LYS A 326 17.19 34.99 17.62
C LYS A 326 17.29 36.49 17.30
N ASP A 327 18.32 36.91 16.58
CA ASP A 327 18.51 38.30 16.14
C ASP A 327 17.86 38.61 14.79
N GLY A 328 17.18 37.63 14.17
CA GLY A 328 16.54 37.75 12.86
C GLY A 328 17.45 37.45 11.68
N THR A 329 18.68 36.97 11.92
CA THR A 329 19.60 36.57 10.85
C THR A 329 19.13 35.25 10.22
N PRO A 330 18.90 35.19 8.89
CA PRO A 330 18.57 33.94 8.22
C PRO A 330 19.73 32.97 8.24
N LYS A 331 19.43 31.69 8.33
CA LYS A 331 20.39 30.61 8.34
C LYS A 331 19.86 29.42 7.56
N VAL A 332 20.63 28.98 6.58
CA VAL A 332 20.37 27.71 5.90
C VAL A 332 21.00 26.60 6.73
N ILE A 333 20.20 25.58 7.05
CA ILE A 333 20.59 24.50 7.96
C ILE A 333 20.78 23.16 7.25
N LYS A 334 20.22 23.01 6.06
CA LYS A 334 20.36 21.84 5.21
C LYS A 334 20.15 22.21 3.76
N TRP A 335 20.85 21.53 2.86
CA TRP A 335 20.58 21.56 1.44
C TRP A 335 20.71 20.16 0.83
N TRP A 336 20.08 19.94 -0.32
CA TRP A 336 20.24 18.72 -1.10
C TRP A 336 19.91 18.97 -2.56
N ILE A 337 20.29 18.03 -3.42
CA ILE A 337 19.93 18.05 -4.84
C ILE A 337 18.74 17.12 -5.08
N GLU A 338 17.71 17.65 -5.73
CA GLU A 338 16.64 16.89 -6.36
C GLU A 338 16.93 16.82 -7.85
N GLU A 339 17.43 15.65 -8.25
CA GLU A 339 17.41 15.26 -9.64
C GLU A 339 15.95 15.21 -10.12
N ASP A 340 15.70 15.54 -11.39
CA ASP A 340 14.38 15.36 -12.03
C ASP A 340 14.09 13.85 -12.19
N LYS A 341 13.80 13.21 -11.05
CA LYS A 341 13.56 11.79 -10.84
C LYS A 341 12.07 11.46 -10.86
N THR A 342 11.24 12.39 -11.33
CA THR A 342 9.78 12.23 -11.47
C THR A 342 9.41 11.31 -12.64
N ARG A 343 10.12 10.19 -12.75
CA ARG A 343 10.08 9.30 -13.91
C ARG A 343 9.30 8.03 -13.64
N TRP A 344 8.83 7.72 -12.42
CA TRP A 344 8.00 6.54 -12.21
C TRP A 344 7.07 6.61 -10.99
N ALA A 345 6.00 5.81 -11.04
CA ALA A 345 5.16 5.47 -9.89
C ALA A 345 4.47 4.11 -10.13
N ASN A 346 4.20 3.38 -9.05
CA ASN A 346 3.58 2.07 -9.09
C ASN A 346 2.20 2.10 -8.43
N ASN A 347 1.25 1.36 -8.98
CA ASN A 347 -0.11 1.27 -8.44
C ASN A 347 -0.22 0.35 -7.21
N HIS A 348 0.86 -0.37 -6.90
CA HIS A 348 1.02 -1.30 -5.78
C HIS A 348 2.26 -0.92 -4.95
N GLY A 349 2.27 -1.33 -3.68
CA GLY A 349 3.49 -1.27 -2.87
C GLY A 349 4.65 -1.98 -3.58
N SER A 350 5.82 -1.36 -3.55
CA SER A 350 6.97 -1.79 -4.33
C SER A 350 7.39 -3.23 -4.01
N ARG A 351 7.42 -4.09 -5.04
CA ARG A 351 8.03 -5.44 -5.00
C ARG A 351 9.47 -5.46 -5.49
N ILE A 352 9.84 -4.46 -6.27
CA ILE A 352 11.18 -4.20 -6.77
C ILE A 352 11.48 -2.73 -6.55
N CYS A 353 12.66 -2.42 -6.03
CA CYS A 353 13.12 -1.07 -5.80
C CYS A 353 14.56 -0.94 -6.29
N TYR A 354 14.90 0.19 -6.92
CA TYR A 354 16.25 0.47 -7.39
C TYR A 354 16.90 1.50 -6.47
N ALA A 355 18.12 1.22 -6.03
CA ALA A 355 18.96 2.18 -5.32
C ALA A 355 20.44 1.86 -5.54
N ASP A 356 21.23 2.90 -5.80
CA ASP A 356 22.71 2.85 -5.86
C ASP A 356 23.30 1.73 -6.72
N GLY A 357 22.73 1.52 -7.92
CA GLY A 357 23.22 0.50 -8.86
C GLY A 357 22.75 -0.92 -8.57
N TYR A 358 21.80 -1.10 -7.63
CA TYR A 358 21.22 -2.39 -7.28
C TYR A 358 19.70 -2.36 -7.35
N TYR A 359 19.13 -3.51 -7.72
CA TYR A 359 17.71 -3.80 -7.53
C TYR A 359 17.52 -4.66 -6.29
N TYR A 360 16.56 -4.28 -5.45
CA TYR A 360 16.15 -4.98 -4.24
C TYR A 360 14.74 -5.52 -4.45
N TYR A 361 14.56 -6.83 -4.27
CA TYR A 361 13.31 -7.49 -4.61
C TYR A 361 13.13 -8.80 -3.86
N SER A 362 11.89 -9.27 -3.78
CA SER A 362 11.58 -10.60 -3.26
C SER A 362 11.74 -11.61 -4.39
N SER A 363 12.74 -12.48 -4.26
CA SER A 363 13.16 -13.40 -5.32
C SER A 363 12.67 -14.81 -5.05
N GLN A 364 12.06 -15.44 -6.06
CA GLN A 364 11.64 -16.83 -5.94
C GLN A 364 12.83 -17.82 -5.92
N LEU A 365 14.06 -17.38 -6.23
CA LEU A 365 15.28 -18.21 -6.28
C LEU A 365 15.51 -19.06 -5.03
N ASP A 366 15.14 -18.53 -3.88
CA ASP A 366 15.32 -19.17 -2.59
C ASP A 366 14.10 -18.77 -1.73
N HIS A 367 12.92 -19.25 -2.13
CA HIS A 367 11.68 -19.13 -1.37
C HIS A 367 11.18 -17.69 -1.12
N TYR A 368 11.19 -16.82 -2.13
CA TYR A 368 10.67 -15.44 -2.04
C TYR A 368 11.37 -14.55 -1.00
N TYR A 369 12.62 -14.87 -0.66
CA TYR A 369 13.44 -14.07 0.24
C TYR A 369 13.83 -12.72 -0.34
N LEU A 370 14.28 -11.81 0.52
CA LEU A 370 14.79 -10.51 0.12
C LEU A 370 16.19 -10.65 -0.48
N TYR A 371 16.31 -10.26 -1.74
CA TYR A 371 17.53 -10.27 -2.52
C TYR A 371 17.92 -8.87 -2.97
N ARG A 372 19.20 -8.71 -3.31
CA ARG A 372 19.68 -7.66 -4.20
C ARG A 372 20.42 -8.24 -5.40
N VAL A 373 20.43 -7.51 -6.51
CA VAL A 373 21.21 -7.85 -7.71
C VAL A 373 21.73 -6.56 -8.35
N SER A 374 22.90 -6.59 -8.98
CA SER A 374 23.43 -5.40 -9.66
C SER A 374 22.56 -5.00 -10.85
N GLU A 375 22.69 -3.75 -11.30
CA GLU A 375 21.92 -3.17 -12.41
C GLU A 375 22.05 -3.99 -13.72
N ASP A 376 23.16 -4.68 -13.92
CA ASP A 376 23.38 -5.58 -15.06
C ASP A 376 22.68 -6.94 -14.94
N GLY A 377 21.94 -7.18 -13.85
CA GLY A 377 21.27 -8.44 -13.54
C GLY A 377 22.20 -9.56 -13.06
N GLY A 378 23.50 -9.27 -12.88
CA GLY A 378 24.47 -10.26 -12.42
C GLY A 378 24.51 -10.42 -10.89
N GLN A 379 24.94 -11.60 -10.43
CA GLN A 379 25.31 -11.87 -9.02
C GLN A 379 24.19 -11.56 -7.98
N PRO A 380 23.03 -12.24 -8.05
CA PRO A 380 22.01 -12.10 -7.01
C PRO A 380 22.54 -12.53 -5.64
N GLU A 381 22.27 -11.71 -4.62
CA GLU A 381 22.70 -11.92 -3.23
C GLU A 381 21.48 -11.91 -2.30
N CYS A 382 21.31 -13.00 -1.54
CA CYS A 382 20.31 -13.08 -0.49
C CYS A 382 20.71 -12.16 0.68
N LEU A 383 19.90 -11.14 0.95
CA LEU A 383 20.14 -10.20 2.05
C LEU A 383 19.55 -10.71 3.36
N ALA A 384 18.34 -11.26 3.30
CA ALA A 384 17.64 -11.77 4.47
C ALA A 384 16.65 -12.88 4.09
N LYS A 385 16.64 -13.96 4.88
CA LYS A 385 15.71 -15.09 4.77
C LYS A 385 14.32 -14.75 5.33
N VAL A 386 13.70 -13.72 4.76
CA VAL A 386 12.40 -13.17 5.15
C VAL A 386 11.60 -12.84 3.90
N HIS A 387 10.29 -13.02 3.96
CA HIS A 387 9.40 -12.60 2.86
C HIS A 387 9.14 -11.10 2.97
N ALA A 388 9.89 -10.31 2.21
CA ALA A 388 9.76 -8.86 2.21
C ALA A 388 8.62 -8.41 1.28
N GLY A 389 7.84 -7.43 1.73
CA GLY A 389 6.88 -6.69 0.91
C GLY A 389 7.04 -5.18 1.11
N ASN A 390 6.58 -4.38 0.14
CA ASN A 390 6.64 -2.90 0.20
C ASN A 390 8.07 -2.40 0.49
N ILE A 391 9.01 -2.84 -0.34
CA ILE A 391 10.43 -2.56 -0.18
C ILE A 391 10.69 -1.10 -0.58
N CYS A 392 11.26 -0.33 0.34
CA CYS A 392 11.68 1.05 0.11
C CYS A 392 13.12 1.23 0.56
N ILE A 393 13.93 1.94 -0.22
CA ILE A 393 15.32 2.23 0.11
C ILE A 393 15.51 3.73 0.20
N GLN A 394 16.17 4.18 1.27
CA GLN A 394 16.58 5.57 1.44
C GLN A 394 17.79 5.61 2.39
N ASP A 395 18.77 6.46 2.10
CA ASP A 395 19.93 6.73 2.98
C ASP A 395 20.72 5.45 3.37
N ASP A 396 21.02 4.56 2.41
CA ASP A 396 21.68 3.25 2.61
C ASP A 396 20.91 2.27 3.52
N GLU A 397 19.60 2.47 3.69
CA GLU A 397 18.74 1.67 4.54
C GLU A 397 17.56 1.11 3.76
N ILE A 398 17.27 -0.17 3.97
CA ILE A 398 16.12 -0.88 3.42
C ILE A 398 15.04 -0.90 4.50
N TYR A 399 13.85 -0.41 4.14
CA TYR A 399 12.62 -0.49 4.92
C TYR A 399 11.66 -1.42 4.21
N PHE A 400 11.08 -2.36 4.94
CA PHE A 400 10.18 -3.34 4.35
C PHE A 400 9.21 -3.90 5.39
N ILE A 401 8.15 -4.51 4.90
CA ILE A 401 7.22 -5.30 5.69
C ILE A 401 7.69 -6.75 5.65
N ASN A 402 8.04 -7.32 6.79
CA ASN A 402 8.32 -8.74 6.93
C ASN A 402 7.00 -9.51 7.09
N GLN A 403 6.60 -10.20 6.03
CA GLN A 403 5.36 -10.97 5.97
C GLN A 403 5.47 -12.34 6.66
N SER A 404 6.69 -12.81 6.97
CA SER A 404 6.93 -14.07 7.66
C SER A 404 6.42 -14.09 9.11
N ASP A 405 6.25 -12.91 9.74
CA ASP A 405 5.79 -12.78 11.13
C ASP A 405 4.25 -12.72 11.28
N GLY A 406 3.50 -12.92 10.19
CA GLY A 406 2.07 -13.23 10.20
C GLY A 406 1.08 -12.05 10.17
N TYR A 407 1.46 -10.83 10.56
CA TYR A 407 0.65 -9.61 10.38
C TYR A 407 1.41 -8.46 9.68
N GLY A 408 2.62 -8.73 9.19
CA GLY A 408 3.50 -7.76 8.55
C GLY A 408 4.25 -6.86 9.55
N THR A 409 5.38 -7.32 10.09
CA THR A 409 6.22 -6.47 10.95
C THR A 409 6.98 -5.45 10.10
N ILE A 410 7.05 -4.19 10.54
CA ILE A 410 7.88 -3.20 9.83
C ILE A 410 9.32 -3.37 10.31
N CYS A 411 10.20 -3.67 9.36
CA CYS A 411 11.61 -3.89 9.59
C CYS A 411 12.46 -2.87 8.84
N LYS A 412 13.68 -2.72 9.34
CA LYS A 412 14.73 -1.92 8.73
C LYS A 412 16.04 -2.69 8.76
N MET A 413 16.88 -2.51 7.75
CA MET A 413 18.25 -3.06 7.70
C MET A 413 19.14 -2.20 6.80
N LYS A 414 20.45 -2.45 6.80
CA LYS A 414 21.38 -1.84 5.84
C LYS A 414 21.28 -2.50 4.46
N THR A 415 21.64 -1.75 3.41
CA THR A 415 21.67 -2.24 2.01
C THR A 415 22.63 -3.42 1.78
N ASP A 416 23.55 -3.67 2.72
CA ASP A 416 24.49 -4.79 2.73
C ASP A 416 23.99 -6.06 3.44
N GLY A 417 22.75 -6.07 3.94
CA GLY A 417 22.20 -7.21 4.67
C GLY A 417 22.31 -7.11 6.19
N SER A 418 23.12 -6.18 6.71
CA SER A 418 23.44 -6.13 8.14
C SER A 418 22.45 -5.29 8.97
N GLY A 419 22.47 -5.48 10.29
CA GLY A 419 21.77 -4.60 11.23
C GLY A 419 20.25 -4.66 11.16
N MET A 420 19.66 -5.80 10.76
CA MET A 420 18.21 -5.94 10.71
C MET A 420 17.57 -5.72 12.09
N GLU A 421 16.62 -4.80 12.16
CA GLU A 421 15.87 -4.43 13.35
C GLU A 421 14.37 -4.35 13.07
N LYS A 422 13.55 -4.65 14.08
CA LYS A 422 12.10 -4.49 14.03
C LYS A 422 11.73 -3.11 14.57
N LEU A 423 10.99 -2.33 13.79
CA LEU A 423 10.54 -0.99 14.15
C LEU A 423 9.10 -0.97 14.67
N CYS A 424 8.23 -1.82 14.15
CA CYS A 424 6.82 -1.93 14.55
C CYS A 424 6.32 -3.37 14.42
N GLU A 425 5.45 -3.79 15.34
CA GLU A 425 4.92 -5.17 15.38
C GLU A 425 3.91 -5.45 14.26
N GLN A 426 3.28 -4.41 13.71
CA GLN A 426 2.30 -4.55 12.64
C GLN A 426 2.24 -3.31 11.77
N GLY A 427 2.25 -3.49 10.45
CA GLY A 427 2.07 -2.41 9.51
C GLY A 427 1.92 -2.88 8.07
N ASN A 428 1.16 -2.09 7.30
CA ASN A 428 0.87 -2.31 5.89
C ASN A 428 1.07 -1.02 5.09
N SER A 429 1.23 -1.15 3.77
CA SER A 429 1.35 -0.03 2.83
C SER A 429 2.45 0.95 3.25
N LEU A 430 3.72 0.55 3.21
CA LEU A 430 4.84 1.39 3.68
C LEU A 430 5.22 2.45 2.65
N GLN A 431 5.35 3.72 3.09
CA GLN A 431 5.94 4.80 2.29
C GLN A 431 6.87 5.67 3.15
N LEU A 432 7.87 6.30 2.54
CA LEU A 432 8.91 7.07 3.24
C LEU A 432 8.82 8.55 2.88
N SER A 433 9.03 9.40 3.89
CA SER A 433 9.49 10.77 3.72
C SER A 433 10.94 10.91 4.20
N ALA A 434 11.51 12.11 4.23
CA ALA A 434 12.89 12.29 4.63
C ALA A 434 13.16 11.87 6.09
N GLU A 435 12.20 12.04 6.99
CA GLU A 435 12.37 11.71 8.42
C GLU A 435 11.46 10.57 8.91
N TYR A 436 10.35 10.33 8.22
CA TYR A 436 9.28 9.49 8.73
C TYR A 436 8.95 8.32 7.80
N ILE A 437 8.50 7.23 8.42
CA ILE A 437 7.86 6.10 7.80
C ILE A 437 6.35 6.29 8.01
N TYR A 438 5.58 6.18 6.93
CA TYR A 438 4.12 6.15 6.94
C TYR A 438 3.67 4.71 6.77
N PHE A 439 2.62 4.32 7.49
CA PHE A 439 2.06 2.98 7.41
C PHE A 439 0.63 2.91 7.95
N SER A 440 -0.14 1.98 7.39
CA SER A 440 -1.44 1.59 7.92
C SER A 440 -1.31 0.48 8.97
N SER A 441 -2.07 0.55 10.06
CA SER A 441 -2.15 -0.53 11.06
C SER A 441 -3.55 -0.61 11.69
N ILE A 442 -3.74 -1.57 12.60
CA ILE A 442 -4.89 -1.62 13.51
C ILE A 442 -4.81 -0.48 14.54
N TYR A 443 -5.92 -0.17 15.21
CA TYR A 443 -5.95 0.92 16.16
C TYR A 443 -5.12 0.62 17.41
N GLU A 444 -4.15 1.49 17.68
CA GLU A 444 -3.33 1.50 18.89
C GLU A 444 -3.55 2.80 19.68
N ALA A 445 -4.24 2.70 20.82
CA ALA A 445 -4.62 3.85 21.64
C ALA A 445 -3.42 4.65 22.18
N GLU A 446 -2.26 4.02 22.37
CA GLU A 446 -1.05 4.68 22.85
C GLU A 446 -0.46 5.69 21.84
N TYR A 447 -0.81 5.57 20.55
CA TYR A 447 -0.31 6.44 19.48
C TYR A 447 -1.31 7.53 19.09
N ASP A 448 -2.53 7.54 19.65
CA ASP A 448 -3.50 8.62 19.45
C ASP A 448 -3.30 9.76 20.45
N LYS A 449 -2.18 10.48 20.30
CA LYS A 449 -1.83 11.63 21.16
C LYS A 449 -2.87 12.76 21.08
N SER A 450 -3.58 12.84 19.97
CA SER A 450 -4.63 13.84 19.69
C SER A 450 -6.00 13.50 20.26
N GLY A 451 -6.23 12.26 20.72
CA GLY A 451 -7.56 11.79 21.11
C GLY A 451 -8.57 11.85 19.96
N ARG A 452 -8.14 11.52 18.73
CA ARG A 452 -8.98 11.44 17.53
C ARG A 452 -10.11 10.42 17.70
N ILE A 453 -9.90 9.35 18.46
CA ILE A 453 -10.92 8.33 18.76
C ILE A 453 -11.35 8.41 20.22
N LYS A 454 -12.66 8.51 20.44
CA LYS A 454 -13.27 8.43 21.78
C LYS A 454 -13.64 6.96 22.05
N GLU A 455 -13.25 6.43 23.22
CA GLU A 455 -13.42 5.01 23.61
C GLU A 455 -14.82 4.41 23.33
N GLU A 456 -15.89 5.21 23.33
CA GLU A 456 -17.27 4.77 23.08
C GLU A 456 -17.55 4.26 21.64
N SER A 457 -16.65 4.46 20.67
CA SER A 457 -16.85 3.99 19.28
C SER A 457 -16.27 2.60 18.99
N GLN A 458 -15.76 1.89 19.99
CA GLN A 458 -15.09 0.58 19.82
C GLN A 458 -16.03 -0.64 19.77
N GLU A 459 -17.32 -0.48 20.11
CA GLU A 459 -18.30 -1.57 20.01
C GLU A 459 -18.92 -1.65 18.60
N SER A 460 -18.14 -2.15 17.64
CA SER A 460 -18.68 -2.59 16.34
C SER A 460 -18.09 -3.94 15.95
N ASP A 461 -18.76 -4.96 16.44
CA ASP A 461 -18.64 -6.38 16.12
C ASP A 461 -18.75 -6.61 14.58
N SER A 462 -17.65 -6.98 13.93
CA SER A 462 -17.60 -8.01 12.87
C SER A 462 -16.21 -8.08 12.24
N ALA A 463 -15.67 -9.29 12.15
CA ALA A 463 -14.40 -9.66 11.54
C ALA A 463 -14.31 -9.43 10.00
N LEU A 464 -15.05 -8.46 9.44
CA LEU A 464 -15.15 -8.19 8.00
C LEU A 464 -15.23 -6.70 7.60
N LYS A 465 -15.04 -5.73 8.52
CA LYS A 465 -14.90 -4.30 8.15
C LYS A 465 -13.99 -3.57 9.14
N MET A 466 -12.72 -3.37 8.81
CA MET A 466 -11.92 -2.36 9.51
C MET A 466 -11.34 -1.41 8.47
N PRO A 467 -11.67 -0.11 8.49
CA PRO A 467 -10.80 0.84 7.83
C PRO A 467 -9.46 0.83 8.56
N TYR A 468 -8.38 1.00 7.82
CA TYR A 468 -7.05 1.09 8.40
C TYR A 468 -6.85 2.47 9.05
N PHE A 469 -6.03 2.48 10.09
CA PHE A 469 -5.55 3.69 10.74
C PHE A 469 -4.20 4.04 10.15
N LEU A 470 -4.02 5.30 9.74
CA LEU A 470 -2.77 5.77 9.17
C LEU A 470 -1.90 6.35 10.27
N TYR A 471 -0.72 5.77 10.41
CA TYR A 471 0.31 6.17 11.36
C TYR A 471 1.52 6.73 10.61
N ARG A 472 2.32 7.49 11.37
CA ARG A 472 3.72 7.77 11.02
C ARG A 472 4.63 7.49 12.21
N MET A 473 5.91 7.25 11.94
CA MET A 473 6.97 7.11 12.96
C MET A 473 8.31 7.57 12.41
N LYS A 474 9.24 7.98 13.27
CA LYS A 474 10.62 8.25 12.84
C LYS A 474 11.26 6.98 12.28
N LYS A 475 12.24 7.16 11.39
CA LYS A 475 12.99 6.06 10.75
C LYS A 475 13.72 5.11 11.70
N ASP A 476 13.89 5.47 12.96
CA ASP A 476 14.43 4.63 14.04
C ASP A 476 13.35 3.91 14.86
N GLY A 477 12.08 4.04 14.45
CA GLY A 477 10.92 3.46 15.12
C GLY A 477 10.37 4.28 16.30
N SER A 478 10.95 5.44 16.61
CA SER A 478 10.44 6.33 17.66
C SER A 478 9.27 7.19 17.17
N GLU A 479 8.65 7.94 18.10
CA GLU A 479 7.62 8.96 17.79
C GLU A 479 6.41 8.48 16.96
N LYS A 480 5.97 7.24 17.18
CA LYS A 480 4.73 6.72 16.57
C LYS A 480 3.53 7.62 16.89
N GLU A 481 2.76 7.98 15.87
CA GLU A 481 1.62 8.88 15.99
C GLU A 481 0.52 8.53 14.97
N LEU A 482 -0.73 8.50 15.42
CA LEU A 482 -1.92 8.40 14.57
C LEU A 482 -2.18 9.73 13.85
N ILE A 483 -2.19 9.71 12.52
CA ILE A 483 -2.39 10.92 11.70
C ILE A 483 -3.72 10.93 10.95
N ALA A 484 -4.32 9.78 10.64
CA ALA A 484 -5.67 9.74 10.05
C ALA A 484 -6.44 8.45 10.39
N THR A 485 -7.78 8.56 10.43
CA THR A 485 -8.71 7.45 10.62
C THR A 485 -9.49 7.17 9.34
N ASP A 486 -10.16 6.02 9.29
CA ASP A 486 -11.07 5.65 8.22
C ASP A 486 -10.38 5.56 6.84
N VAL A 487 -9.08 5.23 6.83
CA VAL A 487 -8.24 5.21 5.64
C VAL A 487 -8.34 3.86 4.96
N TRP A 488 -8.77 3.85 3.71
CA TRP A 488 -8.80 2.64 2.87
C TRP A 488 -7.46 2.42 2.15
N GLN A 489 -6.91 3.48 1.59
CA GLN A 489 -5.61 3.54 0.93
C GLN A 489 -5.03 4.93 1.14
N TYR A 490 -3.71 5.04 1.04
CA TYR A 490 -3.05 6.34 1.05
C TYR A 490 -1.83 6.34 0.13
N THR A 491 -1.40 7.54 -0.26
CA THR A 491 -0.13 7.76 -0.93
C THR A 491 0.43 9.14 -0.59
N LEU A 492 1.75 9.27 -0.51
CA LEU A 492 2.41 10.57 -0.35
C LEU A 492 2.51 11.28 -1.70
N SER A 493 2.54 12.60 -1.70
CA SER A 493 2.95 13.38 -2.88
C SER A 493 4.31 12.89 -3.37
N GLN A 494 4.50 12.80 -4.68
CA GLN A 494 5.77 12.32 -5.23
C GLN A 494 6.94 13.20 -4.77
N GLY A 495 8.05 12.56 -4.39
CA GLY A 495 9.23 13.27 -3.90
C GLY A 495 9.06 13.88 -2.51
N ALA A 496 7.99 13.56 -1.77
CA ALA A 496 7.80 14.03 -0.40
C ALA A 496 9.05 13.73 0.45
N LYS A 497 9.70 14.80 0.92
CA LYS A 497 10.86 14.74 1.79
C LYS A 497 10.53 15.41 3.12
N TYR A 498 10.80 16.70 3.24
CA TYR A 498 10.50 17.50 4.42
C TYR A 498 9.18 18.28 4.29
N ALA A 499 8.70 18.43 3.06
CA ALA A 499 7.40 18.99 2.70
C ALA A 499 6.67 18.04 1.72
N GLY A 500 5.35 18.17 1.66
CA GLY A 500 4.51 17.34 0.80
C GLY A 500 3.08 17.22 1.31
N SER A 501 2.34 16.28 0.75
CA SER A 501 0.97 15.98 1.17
C SER A 501 0.77 14.48 1.32
N VAL A 502 -0.13 14.11 2.22
CA VAL A 502 -0.72 12.76 2.29
C VAL A 502 -2.06 12.82 1.56
N TYR A 503 -2.28 11.87 0.65
CA TYR A 503 -3.57 11.66 0.02
C TYR A 503 -4.17 10.36 0.53
N CYS A 504 -5.40 10.42 1.03
CA CYS A 504 -6.09 9.25 1.58
C CYS A 504 -7.41 9.04 0.84
N SER A 505 -7.77 7.78 0.57
CA SER A 505 -9.13 7.42 0.15
C SER A 505 -9.96 7.00 1.36
N LYS A 506 -11.16 7.55 1.50
CA LYS A 506 -12.12 7.26 2.59
C LYS A 506 -13.48 6.86 2.03
N TRP A 507 -14.21 6.01 2.75
CA TRP A 507 -15.59 5.64 2.39
C TRP A 507 -16.58 6.60 3.05
N VAL A 508 -17.31 7.38 2.25
CA VAL A 508 -18.29 8.36 2.76
C VAL A 508 -19.56 8.31 1.90
N ASN A 509 -20.71 8.05 2.52
CA ASN A 509 -22.03 8.02 1.86
C ASN A 509 -22.06 7.12 0.60
N ASN A 510 -21.53 5.90 0.70
CA ASN A 510 -21.42 4.93 -0.40
C ASN A 510 -20.57 5.39 -1.60
N LYS A 511 -19.66 6.34 -1.39
CA LYS A 511 -18.68 6.79 -2.38
C LYS A 511 -17.28 6.78 -1.79
N ILE A 512 -16.28 6.70 -2.66
CA ILE A 512 -14.89 6.91 -2.27
C ILE A 512 -14.57 8.38 -2.40
N VAL A 513 -14.06 8.96 -1.32
CA VAL A 513 -13.63 10.35 -1.24
C VAL A 513 -12.12 10.35 -1.14
N ILE A 514 -11.46 11.14 -1.97
CA ILE A 514 -10.03 11.39 -1.80
C ILE A 514 -9.88 12.69 -1.03
N VAL A 515 -9.14 12.61 0.08
CA VAL A 515 -8.78 13.75 0.91
C VAL A 515 -7.27 13.99 0.81
N ARG A 516 -6.88 15.26 0.87
CA ARG A 516 -5.52 15.74 0.99
C ARG A 516 -5.32 16.28 2.41
N MET A 517 -4.18 15.99 3.01
CA MET A 517 -3.73 16.56 4.27
C MET A 517 -2.22 16.81 4.21
N ASP A 518 -1.70 17.59 5.15
CA ASP A 518 -0.24 17.71 5.29
C ASP A 518 0.40 16.41 5.80
N LEU A 519 1.73 16.35 5.79
CA LEU A 519 2.52 15.22 6.27
C LEU A 519 2.30 14.87 7.76
N ASN A 520 1.64 15.74 8.54
CA ASN A 520 1.27 15.55 9.94
C ASN A 520 -0.19 15.09 10.11
N GLY A 521 -0.94 14.93 9.02
CA GLY A 521 -2.38 14.59 9.05
C GLY A 521 -3.27 15.71 9.56
N ARG A 522 -2.87 16.97 9.34
CA ARG A 522 -3.68 18.17 9.63
C ARG A 522 -4.16 18.79 8.32
N ASN A 523 -5.05 19.77 8.42
CA ASN A 523 -5.60 20.50 7.27
C ASN A 523 -6.26 19.58 6.23
N GLU A 524 -7.04 18.61 6.71
CA GLU A 524 -7.75 17.67 5.84
C GLU A 524 -8.77 18.40 4.94
N GLU A 525 -8.61 18.22 3.63
CA GLU A 525 -9.46 18.78 2.60
C GLU A 525 -9.91 17.69 1.63
N GLU A 526 -11.20 17.64 1.33
CA GLU A 526 -11.71 16.79 0.26
C GLU A 526 -11.38 17.37 -1.12
N ILE A 527 -10.72 16.58 -1.96
CA ILE A 527 -10.29 17.00 -3.30
C ILE A 527 -11.14 16.41 -4.44
N CYS A 528 -11.65 15.19 -4.30
CA CYS A 528 -12.53 14.56 -5.30
C CYS A 528 -13.31 13.36 -4.75
N ARG A 529 -14.29 12.87 -5.54
CA ARG A 529 -15.12 11.70 -5.24
C ARG A 529 -15.26 10.76 -6.42
N PHE A 530 -15.37 9.47 -6.14
CA PHE A 530 -15.58 8.39 -7.11
C PHE A 530 -16.71 7.46 -6.65
N ASP A 531 -17.48 6.96 -7.63
CA ASP A 531 -18.61 6.06 -7.38
C ASP A 531 -18.20 4.58 -7.28
N THR A 532 -17.04 4.23 -7.85
CA THR A 532 -16.52 2.86 -7.92
C THR A 532 -15.19 2.74 -7.19
N SER A 533 -14.84 1.52 -6.78
CA SER A 533 -13.57 1.27 -6.08
C SER A 533 -12.36 1.32 -6.98
N GLY A 534 -11.25 1.83 -6.47
CA GLY A 534 -10.04 2.04 -7.25
C GLY A 534 -8.78 2.10 -6.40
N ARG A 535 -7.74 2.65 -6.99
CA ARG A 535 -6.41 2.88 -6.40
C ARG A 535 -5.93 4.29 -6.69
N ILE A 536 -5.34 4.90 -5.67
CA ILE A 536 -4.69 6.22 -5.78
C ILE A 536 -3.19 6.08 -5.95
N THR A 537 -2.65 6.80 -6.94
CA THR A 537 -1.20 6.91 -7.19
C THR A 537 -0.85 8.38 -7.36
N ALA A 538 0.14 8.87 -6.60
CA ALA A 538 0.71 10.19 -6.84
C ALA A 538 1.78 10.06 -7.92
N TYR A 539 1.65 10.85 -8.97
CA TYR A 539 2.62 10.89 -10.05
C TYR A 539 2.70 12.31 -10.62
N GLU A 540 3.93 12.81 -10.74
CA GLU A 540 4.28 14.20 -10.95
C GLU A 540 3.50 15.11 -9.97
N ASN A 541 2.90 16.17 -10.48
CA ASN A 541 2.07 17.08 -9.70
C ASN A 541 0.59 16.67 -9.71
N SER A 542 0.26 15.40 -9.94
CA SER A 542 -1.14 14.93 -10.09
C SER A 542 -1.44 13.69 -9.26
N ILE A 543 -2.73 13.48 -9.00
CA ILE A 543 -3.23 12.25 -8.38
C ILE A 543 -4.01 11.46 -9.41
N TYR A 544 -3.55 10.25 -9.68
CA TYR A 544 -4.21 9.31 -10.57
C TYR A 544 -5.09 8.36 -9.77
N TYR A 545 -6.30 8.13 -10.29
CA TYR A 545 -7.26 7.17 -9.79
C TYR A 545 -7.52 6.12 -10.87
N THR A 546 -7.14 4.89 -10.58
CA THR A 546 -7.24 3.72 -11.48
C THR A 546 -8.24 2.72 -10.90
N GLY A 547 -8.94 1.97 -11.75
CA GLY A 547 -9.86 0.93 -11.29
C GLY A 547 -9.13 -0.25 -10.64
N ASN A 548 -9.75 -0.86 -9.64
CA ASN A 548 -9.26 -2.10 -9.04
C ASN A 548 -10.05 -3.32 -9.57
N PHE A 549 -9.94 -4.49 -8.93
CA PHE A 549 -10.67 -5.72 -9.37
C PHE A 549 -12.19 -5.55 -9.43
N TYR A 550 -12.76 -4.71 -8.57
CA TYR A 550 -14.20 -4.43 -8.51
C TYR A 550 -14.55 -3.08 -9.18
N GLY A 551 -13.59 -2.43 -9.83
CA GLY A 551 -13.71 -1.09 -10.43
C GLY A 551 -13.64 -1.08 -11.95
N GLU A 552 -13.78 0.11 -12.55
CA GLU A 552 -13.72 0.31 -13.99
C GLU A 552 -12.26 0.35 -14.49
N ARG A 553 -11.88 -0.59 -15.36
CA ARG A 553 -10.49 -0.76 -15.84
C ARG A 553 -10.27 -0.37 -17.31
N GLU A 554 -11.12 0.48 -17.84
CA GLU A 554 -11.03 1.03 -19.21
C GLU A 554 -10.90 2.56 -19.20
N GLN A 555 -10.62 3.13 -18.03
CA GLN A 555 -10.39 4.55 -17.85
C GLN A 555 -9.40 4.82 -16.71
N VAL A 556 -8.82 6.01 -16.74
CA VAL A 556 -7.97 6.56 -15.69
C VAL A 556 -8.45 7.98 -15.42
N SER A 557 -8.71 8.30 -14.15
CA SER A 557 -9.01 9.68 -13.74
C SER A 557 -7.77 10.34 -13.18
N GLN A 558 -7.53 11.60 -13.53
CA GLN A 558 -6.41 12.39 -13.04
C GLN A 558 -6.96 13.66 -12.40
N TYR A 559 -6.59 13.89 -11.15
CA TYR A 559 -6.84 15.14 -10.44
C TYR A 559 -5.58 16.01 -10.50
N HIS A 560 -5.76 17.24 -10.97
CA HIS A 560 -4.71 18.26 -11.01
C HIS A 560 -4.91 19.25 -9.86
N PRO A 561 -4.09 19.20 -8.79
CA PRO A 561 -4.19 20.07 -7.63
C PRO A 561 -4.13 21.57 -7.98
N GLY A 562 -3.30 21.97 -8.95
CA GLY A 562 -3.14 23.37 -9.34
C GLY A 562 -4.37 24.02 -9.96
N TYR A 563 -5.26 23.23 -10.58
CA TYR A 563 -6.47 23.75 -11.25
C TYR A 563 -7.78 23.27 -10.60
N GLY A 564 -7.70 22.36 -9.62
CA GLY A 564 -8.86 21.75 -8.98
C GLY A 564 -9.77 20.97 -9.94
N LYS A 565 -9.22 20.46 -11.04
CA LYS A 565 -9.98 19.80 -12.12
C LYS A 565 -9.65 18.32 -12.20
N ILE A 566 -10.69 17.51 -12.43
CA ILE A 566 -10.57 16.08 -12.77
C ILE A 566 -10.66 15.94 -14.29
N THR A 567 -9.70 15.24 -14.88
CA THR A 567 -9.72 14.77 -16.26
C THR A 567 -9.91 13.26 -16.24
N VAL A 568 -10.67 12.73 -17.20
CA VAL A 568 -10.88 11.28 -17.35
C VAL A 568 -10.43 10.92 -18.76
N SER A 569 -9.53 9.95 -18.85
CA SER A 569 -9.01 9.43 -20.10
C SER A 569 -9.44 7.99 -20.26
N ALA A 570 -10.03 7.66 -21.43
CA ALA A 570 -10.25 6.29 -21.82
C ALA A 570 -8.90 5.61 -22.10
N VAL A 571 -8.73 4.39 -21.63
CA VAL A 571 -7.55 3.56 -21.88
C VAL A 571 -8.02 2.15 -22.26
N PRO A 572 -7.22 1.36 -23.00
CA PRO A 572 -7.50 -0.05 -23.16
C PRO A 572 -7.69 -0.75 -21.81
N ALA A 573 -8.42 -1.87 -21.79
CA ALA A 573 -8.55 -2.69 -20.59
C ALA A 573 -7.17 -3.00 -19.99
N TYR A 574 -7.05 -2.95 -18.67
CA TYR A 574 -5.84 -3.35 -17.95
C TYR A 574 -6.20 -4.20 -16.74
N THR A 575 -5.26 -5.00 -16.27
CA THR A 575 -5.32 -5.77 -15.02
C THR A 575 -4.38 -5.20 -13.96
N ASP A 576 -3.31 -4.52 -14.39
CA ASP A 576 -2.38 -3.75 -13.55
C ASP A 576 -1.76 -2.59 -14.36
N CYS A 577 -1.14 -1.61 -13.69
CA CYS A 577 -0.54 -0.45 -14.35
C CYS A 577 0.59 0.21 -13.54
N CYS A 578 1.47 0.92 -14.25
CA CYS A 578 2.47 1.80 -13.67
C CYS A 578 2.62 3.08 -14.50
N PHE A 579 3.30 4.07 -13.93
CA PHE A 579 3.69 5.30 -14.62
C PHE A 579 5.20 5.28 -14.83
N TYR A 580 5.65 5.64 -16.03
CA TYR A 580 7.07 5.73 -16.35
C TYR A 580 7.34 6.83 -17.38
N LYS A 581 8.33 7.70 -17.12
CA LYS A 581 8.79 8.80 -17.98
C LYS A 581 7.65 9.63 -18.60
N GLY A 582 6.64 10.01 -17.82
CA GLY A 582 5.51 10.84 -18.24
C GLY A 582 4.35 10.07 -18.87
N TYR A 583 4.44 8.74 -18.97
CA TYR A 583 3.43 7.92 -19.64
C TYR A 583 2.77 6.92 -18.68
N PHE A 584 1.50 6.63 -18.97
CA PHE A 584 0.78 5.50 -18.38
C PHE A 584 1.09 4.22 -19.15
N TYR A 585 1.41 3.16 -18.42
CA TYR A 585 1.61 1.81 -18.93
C TYR A 585 0.56 0.89 -18.33
N GLY A 586 -0.21 0.23 -19.19
CA GLY A 586 -1.18 -0.78 -18.80
C GLY A 586 -0.67 -2.18 -19.13
N LEU A 587 -0.81 -3.10 -18.18
CA LEU A 587 -0.69 -4.54 -18.41
C LEU A 587 -2.09 -5.13 -18.39
N ASN A 588 -2.48 -5.83 -19.45
CA ASN A 588 -3.74 -6.56 -19.53
C ASN A 588 -3.47 -8.05 -19.66
N GLU A 589 -4.03 -8.83 -18.74
CA GLU A 589 -4.03 -10.29 -18.80
C GLU A 589 -5.44 -10.81 -19.16
N GLU A 590 -5.55 -11.45 -20.31
CA GLU A 590 -6.79 -12.04 -20.83
C GLU A 590 -6.76 -13.56 -20.69
N ILE A 591 -7.87 -14.15 -20.25
CA ILE A 591 -8.05 -15.61 -20.22
C ILE A 591 -8.66 -16.02 -21.57
N CYS A 592 -7.99 -16.94 -22.28
CA CYS A 592 -8.39 -17.46 -23.59
C CYS A 592 -8.69 -18.96 -23.51
N GLU A 593 -9.36 -19.53 -24.54
CA GLU A 593 -9.68 -20.97 -24.57
C GLU A 593 -8.44 -21.87 -24.46
N ASP A 594 -7.30 -21.45 -25.05
CA ASP A 594 -6.06 -22.22 -25.11
C ASP A 594 -4.99 -21.79 -24.08
N GLY A 595 -5.29 -20.86 -23.17
CA GLY A 595 -4.32 -20.34 -22.20
C GLY A 595 -4.59 -18.90 -21.76
N ARG A 596 -3.52 -18.11 -21.62
CA ARG A 596 -3.59 -16.70 -21.21
C ARG A 596 -2.80 -15.84 -22.18
N LYS A 597 -3.22 -14.58 -22.33
CA LYS A 597 -2.55 -13.59 -23.15
C LYS A 597 -2.21 -12.37 -22.29
N VAL A 598 -0.94 -11.98 -22.30
CA VAL A 598 -0.49 -10.74 -21.65
C VAL A 598 -0.15 -9.71 -22.72
N THR A 599 -0.73 -8.52 -22.57
CA THR A 599 -0.46 -7.38 -23.44
C THR A 599 0.00 -6.21 -22.57
N ILE A 600 1.17 -5.64 -22.87
CA ILE A 600 1.65 -4.41 -22.24
C ILE A 600 1.62 -3.30 -23.28
N TYR A 601 0.99 -2.19 -22.93
CA TYR A 601 0.88 -1.02 -23.79
C TYR A 601 1.25 0.27 -23.06
N ARG A 602 1.58 1.30 -23.83
CA ARG A 602 1.80 2.67 -23.37
C ARG A 602 0.75 3.59 -23.97
N MET A 603 0.20 4.50 -23.17
CA MET A 603 -0.70 5.56 -23.63
C MET A 603 0.08 6.79 -24.08
N ASP A 604 -0.25 7.34 -25.25
CA ASP A 604 0.26 8.62 -25.76
C ASP A 604 -0.88 9.66 -25.74
N TYR A 605 -1.04 10.35 -24.61
CA TYR A 605 -2.18 11.27 -24.38
C TYR A 605 -2.28 12.41 -25.39
N GLY A 606 -1.16 12.87 -25.97
CA GLY A 606 -1.17 13.95 -26.97
C GLY A 606 -1.82 13.56 -28.30
N GLU A 607 -1.76 12.27 -28.66
CA GLU A 607 -2.33 11.73 -29.89
C GLU A 607 -3.65 10.98 -29.63
N ASN A 608 -3.98 10.75 -28.35
CA ASN A 608 -5.08 9.91 -27.89
C ASN A 608 -5.03 8.49 -28.51
N GLU A 609 -3.80 7.99 -28.69
CA GLU A 609 -3.49 6.65 -29.19
C GLU A 609 -2.72 5.87 -28.11
N TYR A 610 -2.63 4.55 -28.30
CA TYR A 610 -1.79 3.69 -27.48
C TYR A 610 -0.93 2.81 -28.37
N LYS A 611 0.24 2.45 -27.84
CA LYS A 611 1.19 1.56 -28.51
C LYS A 611 1.35 0.28 -27.72
N VAL A 612 1.08 -0.86 -28.35
CA VAL A 612 1.42 -2.17 -27.79
C VAL A 612 2.94 -2.33 -27.85
N LEU A 613 3.53 -2.61 -26.69
CA LEU A 613 4.98 -2.75 -26.52
C LEU A 613 5.39 -4.21 -26.44
N TYR A 614 4.56 -5.03 -25.81
CA TYR A 614 4.79 -6.46 -25.64
C TYR A 614 3.45 -7.20 -25.70
N GLU A 615 3.46 -8.33 -26.37
CA GLU A 615 2.33 -9.25 -26.42
C GLU A 615 2.88 -10.67 -26.41
N ASP A 616 2.33 -11.51 -25.52
CA ASP A 616 2.68 -12.92 -25.46
C ASP A 616 1.47 -13.76 -25.07
N SER A 617 1.37 -14.95 -25.64
CA SER A 617 0.34 -15.93 -25.33
C SER A 617 1.01 -17.19 -24.83
N PHE A 618 0.62 -17.63 -23.63
CA PHE A 618 1.21 -18.78 -22.98
C PHE A 618 0.13 -19.74 -22.50
N SER A 619 0.46 -21.02 -22.53
CA SER A 619 -0.41 -22.05 -21.95
C SER A 619 -0.29 -21.99 -20.43
N CYS A 620 -1.42 -21.77 -19.77
CA CYS A 620 -1.54 -21.91 -18.33
C CYS A 620 -2.45 -23.09 -18.05
N GLN A 621 -1.95 -24.10 -17.34
CA GLN A 621 -2.72 -25.30 -16.99
C GLN A 621 -3.85 -25.01 -15.99
N TYR A 622 -3.96 -23.76 -15.52
CA TYR A 622 -4.86 -23.31 -14.48
C TYR A 622 -5.74 -22.15 -14.97
N PRO A 623 -6.68 -22.39 -15.89
CA PRO A 623 -7.47 -21.32 -16.53
C PRO A 623 -8.49 -20.66 -15.59
N GLU A 624 -8.89 -21.32 -14.49
CA GLU A 624 -9.96 -20.85 -13.59
C GLU A 624 -9.48 -19.87 -12.47
N GLY A 625 -8.19 -19.55 -12.45
CA GLY A 625 -7.56 -18.68 -11.44
C GLY A 625 -7.59 -17.18 -11.75
N GLY A 626 -7.30 -16.34 -10.74
CA GLY A 626 -7.08 -14.90 -10.91
C GLY A 626 -5.84 -14.57 -11.75
N TYR A 627 -5.57 -13.27 -11.95
CA TYR A 627 -4.43 -12.80 -12.75
C TYR A 627 -3.09 -13.15 -12.09
N VAL A 628 -2.11 -13.56 -12.90
CA VAL A 628 -0.76 -14.00 -12.47
C VAL A 628 0.34 -13.03 -12.88
N SER A 629 -0.02 -11.95 -13.56
CA SER A 629 0.91 -10.95 -14.07
C SER A 629 0.74 -9.61 -13.37
N ASP A 630 1.85 -8.95 -13.08
CA ASP A 630 1.91 -7.60 -12.49
C ASP A 630 3.04 -6.77 -13.11
N ILE A 631 2.93 -5.44 -13.05
CA ILE A 631 3.86 -4.50 -13.71
C ILE A 631 4.37 -3.45 -12.72
N TYR A 632 5.68 -3.17 -12.77
CA TYR A 632 6.35 -2.21 -11.92
C TYR A 632 7.34 -1.37 -12.72
N ALA A 633 7.38 -0.08 -12.43
CA ALA A 633 8.40 0.83 -12.88
C ALA A 633 9.41 1.10 -11.76
N SER A 634 10.66 1.33 -12.16
CA SER A 634 11.80 1.72 -11.34
C SER A 634 12.53 2.88 -12.00
N GLU A 635 13.56 3.42 -11.35
CA GLU A 635 14.41 4.48 -11.92
C GLU A 635 14.97 4.13 -13.31
N LYS A 636 15.34 2.87 -13.49
CA LYS A 636 16.09 2.40 -14.65
C LYS A 636 15.23 1.70 -15.71
N GLY A 637 14.00 1.30 -15.38
CA GLY A 637 13.17 0.59 -16.34
C GLY A 637 11.86 0.04 -15.80
N ILE A 638 11.13 -0.60 -16.71
CA ILE A 638 9.86 -1.28 -16.44
C ILE A 638 10.14 -2.77 -16.33
N PHE A 639 9.57 -3.37 -15.30
CA PHE A 639 9.61 -4.78 -14.99
C PHE A 639 8.19 -5.32 -14.93
N PHE A 640 8.01 -6.57 -15.28
CA PHE A 640 6.73 -7.24 -15.09
C PHE A 640 6.96 -8.70 -14.74
N ARG A 641 6.01 -9.33 -14.06
CA ARG A 641 6.02 -10.77 -13.85
C ARG A 641 4.95 -11.42 -14.71
N LYS A 642 5.22 -12.65 -15.12
CA LYS A 642 4.22 -13.53 -15.72
C LYS A 642 4.55 -14.98 -15.46
N PHE A 643 3.54 -15.83 -15.58
CA PHE A 643 3.72 -17.28 -15.56
C PHE A 643 4.51 -17.75 -16.78
N VAL A 644 5.47 -18.64 -16.56
CA VAL A 644 6.31 -19.21 -17.63
C VAL A 644 5.99 -20.69 -17.86
N SER A 645 6.03 -21.51 -16.80
CA SER A 645 5.62 -22.91 -16.83
C SER A 645 5.38 -23.42 -15.39
N PRO A 646 4.75 -24.58 -15.18
CA PRO A 646 4.62 -25.16 -13.84
C PRO A 646 5.97 -25.33 -13.15
N GLU A 647 7.02 -25.72 -13.88
CA GLU A 647 8.37 -25.94 -13.34
C GLU A 647 9.06 -24.63 -12.96
N LYS A 648 8.92 -23.58 -13.78
CA LYS A 648 9.58 -22.28 -13.56
C LYS A 648 8.79 -21.31 -12.67
N GLY A 649 7.47 -21.47 -12.55
CA GLY A 649 6.61 -20.53 -11.84
C GLY A 649 6.45 -19.19 -12.57
N CYS A 650 6.33 -18.11 -11.79
CA CYS A 650 6.20 -16.74 -12.29
C CYS A 650 7.52 -15.96 -12.14
N LEU A 651 8.13 -15.61 -13.27
CA LEU A 651 9.44 -14.96 -13.30
C LEU A 651 9.34 -13.47 -13.58
N TRP A 652 10.35 -12.72 -13.13
CA TRP A 652 10.55 -11.32 -13.52
C TRP A 652 11.09 -11.20 -14.94
N PHE A 653 10.54 -10.25 -15.69
CA PHE A 653 10.97 -9.83 -17.00
C PHE A 653 11.29 -8.34 -16.98
N SER A 654 12.37 -7.94 -17.66
CA SER A 654 12.67 -6.53 -17.92
C SER A 654 12.15 -6.14 -19.30
N LEU A 655 11.36 -5.06 -19.37
CA LEU A 655 10.86 -4.50 -20.62
C LEU A 655 11.80 -3.38 -21.08
N ILE A 656 12.64 -3.67 -22.08
CA ILE A 656 13.73 -2.80 -22.53
C ILE A 656 13.42 -2.29 -23.94
N GLN A 657 13.66 -1.00 -24.17
CA GLN A 657 13.64 -0.45 -25.51
C GLN A 657 15.05 -0.53 -26.12
N ASN A 658 15.17 -1.18 -27.28
CA ASN A 658 16.39 -1.15 -28.06
C ASN A 658 16.64 0.28 -28.58
N ALA A 659 17.78 0.85 -28.20
CA ALA A 659 18.12 2.24 -28.54
C ALA A 659 18.32 2.47 -30.05
N GLU A 660 18.73 1.46 -30.81
CA GLU A 660 19.01 1.57 -32.24
C GLU A 660 17.75 1.37 -33.11
N THR A 661 16.89 0.44 -32.73
CA THR A 661 15.70 0.07 -33.52
C THR A 661 14.41 0.68 -32.99
N GLY A 662 14.41 1.18 -31.75
CA GLY A 662 13.22 1.64 -31.04
C GLY A 662 12.22 0.54 -30.68
N GLN A 663 12.56 -0.72 -30.97
CA GLN A 663 11.74 -1.90 -30.68
C GLN A 663 11.86 -2.30 -29.21
N TRP A 664 10.76 -2.74 -28.63
CA TRP A 664 10.73 -3.23 -27.25
C TRP A 664 10.97 -4.73 -27.21
N THR A 665 11.79 -5.18 -26.25
CA THR A 665 12.03 -6.59 -25.94
C THR A 665 11.71 -6.85 -24.48
N ALA A 666 11.28 -8.07 -24.19
CA ALA A 666 11.08 -8.55 -22.83
C ALA A 666 12.02 -9.73 -22.61
N ASP A 667 12.97 -9.56 -21.70
CA ASP A 667 14.00 -10.56 -21.39
C ASP A 667 13.76 -11.13 -19.99
N GLU A 668 13.93 -12.46 -19.82
CA GLU A 668 13.92 -13.10 -18.49
C GLU A 668 15.04 -12.45 -17.65
N TRP A 669 14.67 -11.81 -16.53
CA TRP A 669 15.60 -11.04 -15.69
C TRP A 669 15.98 -11.78 -14.39
N GLU A 670 15.15 -12.73 -13.97
CA GLU A 670 15.41 -13.58 -12.80
C GLU A 670 15.66 -15.02 -13.24
N ASP A 671 16.61 -15.69 -12.59
CA ASP A 671 16.82 -17.13 -12.76
C ASP A 671 15.63 -17.94 -12.15
N ALA A 672 15.41 -19.15 -12.65
CA ALA A 672 14.36 -20.03 -12.11
C ALA A 672 14.83 -20.77 -10.85
N GLU A 673 13.96 -20.85 -9.83
CA GLU A 673 14.19 -21.70 -8.66
C GLU A 673 14.20 -23.19 -9.07
N THR A 674 15.12 -23.95 -8.49
CA THR A 674 15.29 -25.39 -8.80
C THR A 674 14.31 -26.31 -8.09
N THR A 675 13.59 -25.83 -7.07
CA THR A 675 12.64 -26.62 -6.30
C THR A 675 11.48 -27.07 -7.19
N PRO A 676 11.16 -28.38 -7.28
CA PRO A 676 10.01 -28.86 -8.02
C PRO A 676 8.72 -28.19 -7.55
N VAL A 677 7.76 -27.97 -8.44
CA VAL A 677 6.45 -27.43 -8.08
C VAL A 677 5.64 -28.46 -7.30
N ALA A 678 4.99 -28.02 -6.22
CA ALA A 678 4.10 -28.87 -5.46
C ALA A 678 2.81 -29.10 -6.26
N LEU A 679 2.27 -30.30 -6.21
CA LEU A 679 0.98 -30.61 -6.83
C LEU A 679 -0.01 -31.03 -5.74
N PRO A 680 -1.30 -30.65 -5.83
CA PRO A 680 -2.31 -31.28 -5.01
C PRO A 680 -2.24 -32.80 -5.21
N ALA A 681 -2.42 -33.59 -4.16
CA ALA A 681 -2.56 -35.04 -4.36
C ALA A 681 -3.68 -35.32 -5.38
N GLU A 682 -3.43 -36.26 -6.29
CA GLU A 682 -4.23 -36.47 -7.51
C GLU A 682 -5.75 -36.64 -7.22
N ASN A 683 -6.58 -35.95 -8.02
CA ASN A 683 -8.00 -36.28 -8.27
C ASN A 683 -8.91 -36.51 -7.06
N ILE A 684 -9.03 -35.51 -6.18
CA ILE A 684 -10.08 -35.54 -5.16
C ILE A 684 -11.30 -34.78 -5.68
N GLU A 685 -12.28 -35.51 -6.22
CA GLU A 685 -13.64 -34.98 -6.34
C GLU A 685 -14.12 -34.65 -4.91
N TYR A 686 -14.24 -33.36 -4.62
CA TYR A 686 -14.75 -32.86 -3.34
C TYR A 686 -16.20 -33.34 -3.12
N GLY A 687 -16.35 -34.50 -2.47
CA GLY A 687 -17.64 -35.01 -2.00
C GLY A 687 -18.21 -34.21 -0.82
N GLU A 688 -19.36 -34.65 -0.27
CA GLU A 688 -20.09 -33.94 0.80
C GLU A 688 -19.25 -33.62 2.06
N ILE A 689 -18.12 -34.32 2.27
CA ILE A 689 -17.25 -34.23 3.46
C ILE A 689 -15.88 -33.55 3.18
N ARG A 690 -15.53 -33.21 1.93
CA ARG A 690 -14.35 -32.39 1.53
C ARG A 690 -13.05 -32.56 2.36
N SER A 691 -12.65 -33.79 2.69
CA SER A 691 -11.33 -34.08 3.26
C SER A 691 -10.52 -35.04 2.38
N VAL A 692 -9.26 -34.69 2.15
CA VAL A 692 -8.31 -35.45 1.33
C VAL A 692 -7.92 -36.78 1.95
N VAL A 693 -8.06 -36.89 3.28
CA VAL A 693 -7.76 -38.09 4.06
C VAL A 693 -8.53 -39.29 3.51
N SER A 694 -9.82 -39.15 3.22
CA SER A 694 -10.65 -40.26 2.72
C SER A 694 -10.20 -40.87 1.37
N MET A 695 -9.37 -40.16 0.60
CA MET A 695 -8.95 -40.53 -0.75
C MET A 695 -7.47 -40.96 -0.84
N LEU A 696 -6.75 -41.03 0.28
CA LEU A 696 -5.34 -41.43 0.27
C LEU A 696 -5.17 -42.92 -0.09
N GLU A 697 -4.39 -43.21 -1.13
CA GLU A 697 -4.13 -44.58 -1.59
C GLU A 697 -2.82 -45.15 -1.01
N SER A 698 -2.93 -46.14 -0.13
CA SER A 698 -1.76 -46.82 0.45
C SER A 698 -0.87 -47.48 -0.62
N THR A 699 0.42 -47.70 -0.30
CA THR A 699 1.34 -48.40 -1.21
C THR A 699 0.79 -49.76 -1.62
N GLU A 700 0.83 -50.08 -2.92
CA GLU A 700 0.32 -51.37 -3.43
C GLU A 700 0.94 -52.57 -2.66
N GLY A 701 0.07 -53.40 -2.08
CA GLY A 701 0.46 -54.57 -1.29
C GLY A 701 0.92 -54.30 0.14
N TYR A 702 0.66 -53.12 0.70
CA TYR A 702 0.98 -52.75 2.08
C TYR A 702 0.39 -53.74 3.12
N GLU A 703 -0.75 -54.35 2.83
CA GLU A 703 -1.46 -55.27 3.73
C GLU A 703 -0.59 -56.47 4.09
N ALA A 704 0.31 -56.87 3.18
CA ALA A 704 1.22 -57.98 3.39
C ALA A 704 2.26 -57.69 4.49
N TYR A 705 2.41 -56.42 4.90
CA TYR A 705 3.28 -55.96 5.98
C TYR A 705 2.53 -55.77 7.32
N LEU A 706 1.20 -55.91 7.33
CA LEU A 706 0.38 -55.75 8.52
C LEU A 706 0.11 -57.09 9.22
N THR A 707 -0.34 -57.00 10.47
CA THR A 707 -0.90 -58.08 11.27
C THR A 707 -2.19 -57.58 11.94
N ASP A 708 -2.73 -58.33 12.91
CA ASP A 708 -3.97 -57.98 13.60
C ASP A 708 -3.86 -56.56 14.21
N TYR A 709 -4.79 -55.69 13.83
CA TYR A 709 -4.82 -54.28 14.24
C TYR A 709 -5.20 -54.14 15.72
N LEU A 710 -4.89 -52.98 16.30
CA LEU A 710 -5.36 -52.61 17.63
C LEU A 710 -6.73 -51.95 17.50
N GLU A 711 -7.77 -52.59 18.03
CA GLU A 711 -9.15 -52.13 17.92
C GLU A 711 -9.75 -51.88 19.32
N TYR A 712 -10.52 -50.80 19.44
CA TYR A 712 -11.34 -50.48 20.60
C TYR A 712 -12.62 -49.80 20.14
N GLU A 713 -13.75 -50.19 20.73
CA GLU A 713 -15.04 -49.54 20.51
C GLU A 713 -15.78 -49.47 21.84
N ASP A 714 -16.35 -48.31 22.13
CA ASP A 714 -17.24 -48.09 23.27
C ASP A 714 -18.33 -47.06 22.92
N PHE A 715 -19.40 -47.03 23.69
CA PHE A 715 -20.56 -46.17 23.43
C PHE A 715 -20.98 -45.47 24.72
N TYR A 716 -21.30 -44.18 24.63
CA TYR A 716 -21.73 -43.42 25.82
C TYR A 716 -23.08 -43.91 26.35
N ILE A 717 -24.03 -44.21 25.44
CA ILE A 717 -25.36 -44.72 25.78
C ILE A 717 -25.55 -46.09 25.14
N THR A 718 -26.00 -47.04 25.96
CA THR A 718 -26.53 -48.33 25.49
C THR A 718 -27.91 -48.51 26.13
N GLU A 719 -28.96 -48.50 25.32
CA GLU A 719 -30.34 -48.66 25.78
C GLU A 719 -30.73 -50.13 25.99
N GLU A 720 -31.85 -50.38 26.68
CA GLU A 720 -32.34 -51.75 26.99
C GLU A 720 -32.69 -52.57 25.74
N ASN A 721 -32.93 -51.91 24.60
CA ASN A 721 -33.17 -52.51 23.28
C ASN A 721 -31.87 -52.82 22.51
N GLU A 722 -30.70 -52.66 23.14
CA GLU A 722 -29.36 -52.76 22.53
C GLU A 722 -29.03 -51.67 21.49
N GLU A 723 -29.80 -50.58 21.42
CA GLU A 723 -29.40 -49.42 20.64
C GLU A 723 -28.20 -48.71 21.29
N LYS A 724 -27.23 -48.35 20.44
CA LYS A 724 -25.94 -47.83 20.85
C LYS A 724 -25.76 -46.44 20.25
N TYR A 725 -25.46 -45.47 21.10
CA TYR A 725 -25.32 -44.07 20.71
C TYR A 725 -23.99 -43.50 21.17
N ASN A 726 -23.55 -42.50 20.42
CA ASN A 726 -22.30 -41.78 20.63
C ASN A 726 -21.06 -42.67 20.67
N PRO A 727 -20.68 -43.27 19.52
CA PRO A 727 -19.53 -44.16 19.45
C PRO A 727 -18.21 -43.42 19.68
N TYR A 728 -17.32 -44.08 20.42
CA TYR A 728 -15.90 -43.78 20.49
C TYR A 728 -15.10 -44.97 19.94
N ARG A 729 -14.29 -44.74 18.92
CA ARG A 729 -13.58 -45.81 18.19
C ARG A 729 -12.08 -45.55 18.11
N VAL A 730 -11.28 -46.59 18.25
CA VAL A 730 -9.84 -46.56 18.00
C VAL A 730 -9.46 -47.75 17.12
N CYS A 731 -8.80 -47.48 16.00
CA CYS A 731 -8.24 -48.51 15.11
C CYS A 731 -6.83 -48.09 14.68
N LEU A 732 -5.79 -48.80 15.12
CA LEU A 732 -4.39 -48.49 14.82
C LEU A 732 -3.64 -49.69 14.23
N PRO A 733 -2.68 -49.48 13.32
CA PRO A 733 -2.02 -50.57 12.62
C PRO A 733 -1.03 -51.32 13.52
N GLN A 734 -0.79 -52.59 13.17
CA GLN A 734 0.35 -53.37 13.66
C GLN A 734 1.08 -53.97 12.47
N PHE A 735 2.40 -53.95 12.51
CA PHE A 735 3.28 -54.44 11.47
C PHE A 735 3.86 -55.81 11.82
N ASN A 736 4.18 -56.60 10.79
CA ASN A 736 4.77 -57.94 10.94
C ASN A 736 6.30 -57.93 10.71
N ASP A 737 6.92 -59.11 10.78
CA ASP A 737 8.37 -59.30 10.74
C ASP A 737 9.02 -59.03 9.36
N ARG A 738 8.22 -58.74 8.33
CA ARG A 738 8.74 -58.25 7.03
C ARG A 738 9.36 -56.86 7.11
N ILE A 739 9.07 -56.12 8.18
CA ILE A 739 9.72 -54.84 8.48
C ILE A 739 10.76 -55.09 9.58
N PRO A 740 12.07 -54.89 9.34
CA PRO A 740 13.09 -55.16 10.36
C PRO A 740 12.86 -54.40 11.68
N GLY A 741 12.45 -53.13 11.59
CA GLY A 741 12.16 -52.26 12.73
C GLY A 741 10.80 -52.47 13.42
N TYR A 742 9.98 -53.44 12.98
CA TYR A 742 8.55 -53.51 13.35
C TYR A 742 8.26 -53.52 14.85
N LYS A 743 9.15 -54.10 15.68
CA LYS A 743 8.94 -54.18 17.13
C LYS A 743 8.91 -52.80 17.79
N LYS A 744 9.70 -51.85 17.27
CA LYS A 744 9.74 -50.49 17.82
C LYS A 744 8.56 -49.66 17.31
N ILE A 745 8.23 -49.81 16.03
CA ILE A 745 7.04 -49.22 15.41
C ILE A 745 5.76 -49.69 16.13
N ASN A 746 5.59 -51.00 16.35
CA ASN A 746 4.42 -51.54 17.04
C ASN A 746 4.34 -51.08 18.50
N ARG A 747 5.48 -50.89 19.17
CA ARG A 747 5.49 -50.32 20.53
C ARG A 747 4.92 -48.91 20.54
N TYR A 748 5.29 -48.08 19.56
CA TYR A 748 4.71 -46.74 19.40
C TYR A 748 3.19 -46.83 19.25
N PHE A 749 2.67 -47.65 18.34
CA PHE A 749 1.22 -47.79 18.14
C PHE A 749 0.49 -48.38 19.34
N GLN A 750 1.15 -49.27 20.11
CA GLN A 750 0.60 -49.78 21.36
C GLN A 750 0.49 -48.68 22.42
N GLU A 751 1.51 -47.83 22.56
CA GLU A 751 1.51 -46.68 23.48
C GLU A 751 0.45 -45.64 23.05
N ALA A 752 0.36 -45.33 21.75
CA ALA A 752 -0.66 -44.46 21.19
C ALA A 752 -2.08 -45.02 21.42
N TYR A 753 -2.28 -46.31 21.20
CA TYR A 753 -3.56 -46.98 21.46
C TYR A 753 -3.99 -46.88 22.93
N GLN A 754 -3.08 -47.13 23.89
CA GLN A 754 -3.41 -47.01 25.31
C GLN A 754 -3.78 -45.57 25.68
N THR A 755 -3.13 -44.59 25.04
CA THR A 755 -3.39 -43.17 25.25
C THR A 755 -4.78 -42.79 24.70
N ALA A 756 -5.07 -43.14 23.45
CA ALA A 756 -6.38 -42.94 22.81
C ALA A 756 -7.53 -43.59 23.60
N VAL A 757 -7.37 -44.84 24.06
CA VAL A 757 -8.39 -45.50 24.88
C VAL A 757 -8.65 -44.76 26.20
N ALA A 758 -7.63 -44.11 26.78
CA ALA A 758 -7.81 -43.30 27.98
C ALA A 758 -8.56 -42.00 27.71
N GLU A 759 -8.36 -41.38 26.54
CA GLU A 759 -8.99 -40.11 26.10
C GLU A 759 -10.49 -40.23 25.86
N LYS A 760 -11.02 -41.44 25.66
CA LYS A 760 -12.47 -41.70 25.67
C LYS A 760 -13.18 -41.00 26.84
N LYS A 761 -12.53 -40.99 28.02
CA LYS A 761 -13.08 -40.34 29.20
C LYS A 761 -13.38 -38.86 28.95
N ASP A 762 -12.51 -38.15 28.25
CA ASP A 762 -12.66 -36.73 27.99
C ASP A 762 -13.84 -36.48 27.02
N PHE A 763 -14.01 -37.32 26.00
CA PHE A 763 -15.18 -37.28 25.12
C PHE A 763 -16.49 -37.54 25.88
N PHE A 764 -16.52 -38.56 26.75
CA PHE A 764 -17.72 -38.89 27.53
C PHE A 764 -18.03 -37.85 28.61
N ASP A 765 -17.02 -37.29 29.26
CA ASP A 765 -17.18 -36.19 30.21
C ASP A 765 -17.74 -34.94 29.48
N MET A 766 -17.29 -34.65 28.26
CA MET A 766 -17.83 -33.56 27.42
C MET A 766 -19.31 -33.78 27.05
N LEU A 767 -19.70 -35.01 26.68
CA LEU A 767 -21.09 -35.38 26.44
C LEU A 767 -21.94 -35.21 27.71
N GLU A 768 -21.42 -35.61 28.87
CA GLU A 768 -22.10 -35.46 30.15
C GLU A 768 -22.30 -33.99 30.54
N GLU A 769 -21.30 -33.14 30.34
CA GLU A 769 -21.37 -31.69 30.59
C GLU A 769 -22.40 -31.01 29.67
N ASN A 770 -22.38 -31.30 28.37
CA ASN A 770 -23.38 -30.79 27.42
C ASN A 770 -24.80 -31.25 27.76
N GLY A 771 -24.97 -32.51 28.16
CA GLY A 771 -26.26 -33.01 28.63
C GLY A 771 -26.78 -32.25 29.86
N ARG A 772 -25.90 -31.89 30.81
CA ARG A 772 -26.25 -31.11 32.01
C ARG A 772 -26.60 -29.66 31.69
N GLU A 773 -25.85 -28.99 30.82
CA GLU A 773 -26.17 -27.62 30.39
C GLU A 773 -27.48 -27.56 29.62
N CYS A 774 -27.74 -28.53 28.74
CA CYS A 774 -29.03 -28.66 28.05
C CYS A 774 -30.20 -28.87 29.04
N ALA A 775 -29.99 -29.64 30.11
CA ALA A 775 -31.00 -29.85 31.14
C ALA A 775 -31.27 -28.59 31.99
N GLN A 776 -30.28 -27.72 32.18
CA GLN A 776 -30.40 -26.47 32.95
C GLN A 776 -31.09 -25.34 32.16
N ASN A 777 -31.01 -25.38 30.83
CA ASN A 777 -31.58 -24.36 29.93
C ASN A 777 -32.96 -24.77 29.32
N GLN A 778 -33.63 -25.79 29.87
CA GLN A 778 -34.97 -26.17 29.41
C GLN A 778 -36.00 -25.07 29.74
N PRO A 779 -36.83 -24.63 28.78
CA PRO A 779 -37.95 -23.74 29.10
C PRO A 779 -38.96 -24.46 30.01
N GLU A 780 -39.59 -23.71 30.93
CA GLU A 780 -40.57 -24.28 31.85
C GLU A 780 -41.73 -25.00 31.13
N PRO A 781 -42.34 -26.04 31.73
CA PRO A 781 -43.16 -27.05 31.04
C PRO A 781 -44.45 -26.56 30.38
N ASP A 782 -44.80 -25.28 30.51
CA ASP A 782 -46.17 -24.78 30.27
C ASP A 782 -46.31 -23.82 29.06
N GLN A 783 -45.30 -23.72 28.17
CA GLN A 783 -45.48 -23.00 26.89
C GLN A 783 -46.07 -23.91 25.78
N PRO A 784 -47.26 -23.59 25.24
CA PRO A 784 -47.89 -24.38 24.18
C PRO A 784 -47.16 -24.16 22.85
N GLY A 785 -46.57 -25.23 22.32
CA GLY A 785 -45.68 -25.22 21.16
C GLY A 785 -44.30 -25.84 21.43
N SER A 786 -44.00 -26.15 22.69
CA SER A 786 -42.82 -26.95 23.06
C SER A 786 -43.04 -28.41 22.66
N ASP A 787 -42.53 -28.78 21.49
CA ASP A 787 -42.42 -30.18 21.12
C ASP A 787 -41.48 -30.87 22.11
N GLN A 788 -42.03 -31.77 22.94
CA GLN A 788 -41.24 -32.60 23.86
C GLN A 788 -40.25 -33.51 23.11
N SER A 789 -40.30 -33.59 21.77
CA SER A 789 -39.25 -34.21 20.96
C SER A 789 -37.89 -33.47 21.01
N ILE A 790 -37.86 -32.23 21.50
CA ILE A 790 -36.63 -31.45 21.74
C ILE A 790 -36.02 -31.79 23.12
N SER A 791 -36.67 -32.64 23.91
CA SER A 791 -36.10 -33.15 25.16
C SER A 791 -35.13 -34.31 24.89
N ASN A 792 -33.90 -34.18 25.43
CA ASN A 792 -32.71 -35.04 25.28
C ASN A 792 -31.81 -34.74 24.07
N ARG A 793 -31.20 -33.54 23.99
CA ARG A 793 -30.12 -33.26 23.01
C ARG A 793 -28.75 -33.78 23.45
N LEU A 794 -28.65 -35.07 23.75
CA LEU A 794 -27.46 -35.81 23.36
C LEU A 794 -27.81 -36.32 21.96
N ASP A 795 -27.37 -35.60 20.93
CA ASP A 795 -27.64 -36.03 19.57
C ASP A 795 -26.95 -37.39 19.38
N ALA A 796 -27.77 -38.42 19.14
CA ALA A 796 -27.36 -39.80 18.89
C ALA A 796 -26.24 -39.93 17.84
N SER A 797 -26.09 -38.91 16.99
CA SER A 797 -25.12 -38.85 15.91
C SER A 797 -23.73 -38.34 16.31
N TRP A 798 -23.50 -37.81 17.52
CA TRP A 798 -22.15 -37.32 17.88
C TRP A 798 -21.17 -38.47 18.05
N TYR A 799 -19.97 -38.37 17.49
CA TYR A 799 -18.96 -39.43 17.58
C TYR A 799 -17.54 -38.87 17.60
N GLN A 800 -16.60 -39.71 18.02
CA GLN A 800 -15.17 -39.48 17.84
C GLN A 800 -14.47 -40.79 17.48
N SER A 801 -13.59 -40.74 16.48
CA SER A 801 -12.83 -41.90 16.01
C SER A 801 -11.37 -41.53 15.82
N ILE A 802 -10.48 -42.43 16.23
CA ILE A 802 -9.06 -42.39 15.89
C ILE A 802 -8.77 -43.60 15.02
N GLY A 803 -8.29 -43.38 13.81
CA GLY A 803 -8.12 -44.43 12.81
C GLY A 803 -6.82 -44.29 12.04
N TYR A 804 -6.62 -45.19 11.09
CA TYR A 804 -5.62 -45.03 10.04
C TYR A 804 -6.24 -45.38 8.70
N ASN A 805 -5.84 -44.65 7.66
CA ASN A 805 -6.38 -44.77 6.31
C ASN A 805 -5.27 -44.90 5.25
N TYR A 806 -4.02 -44.57 5.62
CA TYR A 806 -2.89 -44.55 4.69
C TYR A 806 -1.67 -45.25 5.28
N ILE A 807 -1.03 -46.12 4.49
CA ILE A 807 0.24 -46.77 4.81
C ILE A 807 1.18 -46.65 3.60
N TYR A 808 2.27 -45.94 3.77
CA TYR A 808 3.39 -45.88 2.83
C TYR A 808 4.47 -46.89 3.21
N ILE A 809 4.88 -47.74 2.26
CA ILE A 809 6.00 -48.68 2.43
C ILE A 809 7.10 -48.36 1.42
N GLY A 810 8.04 -47.49 1.81
CA GLY A 810 9.21 -47.15 1.00
C GLY A 810 10.39 -48.12 1.16
N GLU A 811 11.48 -47.80 0.46
CA GLU A 811 12.76 -48.53 0.62
C GLU A 811 13.36 -48.32 2.02
N LYS A 812 13.42 -47.05 2.45
CA LYS A 812 14.04 -46.64 3.72
C LYS A 812 13.03 -46.30 4.82
N TYR A 813 11.88 -45.74 4.45
CA TYR A 813 10.92 -45.19 5.41
C TYR A 813 9.54 -45.85 5.29
N ILE A 814 8.77 -45.77 6.38
CA ILE A 814 7.36 -46.15 6.45
C ILE A 814 6.59 -44.97 7.03
N THR A 815 5.48 -44.59 6.41
CA THR A 815 4.56 -43.59 6.97
C THR A 815 3.20 -44.23 7.23
N ALA A 816 2.63 -43.99 8.41
CA ALA A 816 1.24 -44.29 8.69
C ALA A 816 0.46 -42.98 8.82
N GLY A 817 -0.53 -42.77 7.94
CA GLY A 817 -1.50 -41.69 8.05
C GLY A 817 -2.55 -42.08 9.08
N ILE A 818 -2.34 -41.63 10.32
CA ILE A 818 -3.33 -41.72 11.38
C ILE A 818 -4.26 -40.52 11.22
N TYR A 819 -5.56 -40.70 11.44
CA TYR A 819 -6.51 -39.60 11.45
C TYR A 819 -7.29 -39.60 12.76
N GLU A 820 -7.71 -38.40 13.15
CA GLU A 820 -8.71 -38.19 14.18
C GLU A 820 -9.91 -37.50 13.54
N GLU A 821 -11.11 -37.99 13.79
CA GLU A 821 -12.34 -37.41 13.28
C GLU A 821 -13.41 -37.37 14.36
N GLY A 822 -14.35 -36.46 14.19
CA GLY A 822 -15.50 -36.41 15.05
C GLY A 822 -16.62 -35.51 14.53
N TYR A 823 -17.76 -35.63 15.20
CA TYR A 823 -18.90 -34.78 14.98
C TYR A 823 -19.53 -34.46 16.32
N PHE A 824 -19.63 -33.18 16.65
CA PHE A 824 -20.24 -32.69 17.88
C PHE A 824 -21.34 -31.65 17.61
N GLY A 825 -22.01 -31.78 16.45
CA GLY A 825 -23.02 -30.85 15.97
C GLY A 825 -22.46 -29.81 14.97
N GLY A 826 -23.37 -29.08 14.32
CA GLY A 826 -23.03 -28.13 13.25
C GLY A 826 -23.39 -28.66 11.86
N ILE A 827 -22.84 -28.06 10.82
CA ILE A 827 -23.16 -28.42 9.43
C ILE A 827 -22.31 -29.61 8.94
N ARG A 828 -21.16 -29.90 9.58
CA ARG A 828 -20.15 -30.87 9.11
C ARG A 828 -19.40 -31.55 10.26
N SER A 829 -18.88 -32.75 10.00
CA SER A 829 -17.84 -33.39 10.83
C SER A 829 -16.48 -32.73 10.59
N TRP A 830 -15.56 -32.88 11.55
CA TRP A 830 -14.16 -32.48 11.42
C TRP A 830 -13.28 -33.72 11.32
N ILE A 831 -12.15 -33.58 10.63
CA ILE A 831 -11.13 -34.62 10.48
C ILE A 831 -9.75 -33.96 10.38
N THR A 832 -8.77 -34.55 11.04
CA THR A 832 -7.38 -34.07 11.07
C THR A 832 -6.44 -35.25 10.83
N LEU A 833 -5.46 -35.06 9.93
CA LEU A 833 -4.41 -36.05 9.67
C LEU A 833 -3.22 -35.85 10.63
N CYS A 834 -2.81 -36.93 11.28
CA CYS A 834 -1.72 -37.01 12.25
C CYS A 834 -0.68 -38.07 11.80
N PRO A 835 0.00 -37.88 10.66
CA PRO A 835 0.88 -38.90 10.11
C PRO A 835 2.11 -39.11 10.99
N VAL A 836 2.66 -40.31 10.96
CA VAL A 836 3.92 -40.65 11.63
C VAL A 836 4.82 -41.47 10.72
N THR A 837 6.09 -41.06 10.63
CA THR A 837 7.09 -41.68 9.77
C THR A 837 8.20 -42.34 10.58
N PHE A 838 8.62 -43.52 10.13
CA PHE A 838 9.65 -44.34 10.77
C PHE A 838 10.73 -44.76 9.78
N ASP A 839 11.98 -44.89 10.24
CA ASP A 839 13.02 -45.64 9.55
C ASP A 839 12.70 -47.14 9.59
N LYS A 840 12.61 -47.76 8.41
CA LYS A 840 12.19 -49.16 8.23
C LYS A 840 13.14 -50.16 8.89
N GLN A 841 14.44 -49.83 8.96
CA GLN A 841 15.48 -50.72 9.45
C GLN A 841 15.53 -50.74 10.98
N THR A 842 15.47 -49.55 11.59
CA THR A 842 15.63 -49.34 13.04
C THR A 842 14.30 -49.28 13.78
N GLY A 843 13.23 -48.87 13.09
CA GLY A 843 11.92 -48.58 13.65
C GLY A 843 11.88 -47.28 14.45
N GLU A 844 12.89 -46.41 14.31
CA GLU A 844 12.91 -45.08 14.93
C GLU A 844 11.97 -44.12 14.21
N ARG A 845 11.28 -43.26 14.96
CA ARG A 845 10.55 -42.13 14.39
C ARG A 845 11.56 -41.17 13.76
N VAL A 846 11.24 -40.65 12.58
CA VAL A 846 12.09 -39.71 11.85
C VAL A 846 11.36 -38.38 11.68
N SER A 847 12.11 -37.29 11.78
CA SER A 847 11.61 -35.94 11.51
C SER A 847 11.80 -35.57 10.03
N LEU A 848 11.27 -34.41 9.66
CA LEU A 848 11.52 -33.84 8.34
C LEU A 848 13.00 -33.50 8.12
N GLU A 849 13.71 -33.06 9.18
CA GLU A 849 15.16 -32.80 9.15
C GLU A 849 15.96 -34.06 8.84
N ASP A 850 15.57 -35.20 9.41
CA ASP A 850 16.22 -36.49 9.16
C ASP A 850 16.05 -36.98 7.71
N ILE A 851 14.94 -36.59 7.07
CA ILE A 851 14.60 -36.98 5.69
C ILE A 851 15.30 -36.08 4.68
N LEU A 852 15.23 -34.76 4.88
CA LEU A 852 15.78 -33.77 3.96
C LEU A 852 17.28 -33.49 4.20
N GLY A 853 17.81 -33.85 5.37
CA GLY A 853 19.22 -33.64 5.71
C GLY A 853 19.61 -32.19 5.90
N MET A 854 18.65 -31.34 6.28
CA MET A 854 18.81 -29.89 6.47
C MET A 854 18.07 -29.42 7.73
N PRO A 855 18.41 -28.23 8.28
CA PRO A 855 17.72 -27.67 9.44
C PRO A 855 16.21 -27.48 9.18
N LEU A 856 15.40 -27.61 10.23
CA LEU A 856 13.93 -27.58 10.13
C LEU A 856 13.39 -26.33 9.42
N GLN A 857 13.99 -25.17 9.69
CA GLN A 857 13.58 -23.91 9.09
C GLN A 857 13.80 -23.91 7.57
N GLU A 858 14.92 -24.47 7.12
CA GLU A 858 15.26 -24.59 5.69
C GLU A 858 14.38 -25.66 5.02
N ALA A 859 14.11 -26.77 5.72
CA ALA A 859 13.18 -27.79 5.26
C ALA A 859 11.76 -27.21 5.06
N VAL A 860 11.25 -26.48 6.04
CA VAL A 860 9.94 -25.82 5.95
C VAL A 860 9.90 -24.84 4.79
N ALA A 861 10.89 -23.95 4.67
CA ALA A 861 10.93 -22.96 3.60
C ALA A 861 10.98 -23.59 2.20
N ASN A 862 11.77 -24.67 2.03
CA ASN A 862 11.82 -25.43 0.78
C ASN A 862 10.45 -25.98 0.39
N LEU A 863 9.75 -26.59 1.35
CA LEU A 863 8.47 -27.21 1.09
C LEU A 863 7.37 -26.16 0.87
N THR A 864 7.31 -25.11 1.69
CA THR A 864 6.28 -24.06 1.55
C THR A 864 6.51 -23.18 0.33
N GLY A 865 7.77 -22.89 -0.03
CA GLY A 865 8.13 -22.18 -1.27
C GLY A 865 7.64 -22.90 -2.53
N SER A 866 7.74 -24.23 -2.55
CA SER A 866 7.17 -25.08 -3.62
C SER A 866 5.64 -24.95 -3.73
N VAL A 867 4.93 -24.84 -2.60
CA VAL A 867 3.48 -24.60 -2.58
C VAL A 867 3.16 -23.16 -3.00
N TYR A 868 3.95 -22.17 -2.59
CA TYR A 868 3.82 -20.78 -3.07
C TYR A 868 3.91 -20.71 -4.60
N LYS A 869 4.90 -21.37 -5.20
CA LYS A 869 5.05 -21.47 -6.66
C LYS A 869 3.80 -22.02 -7.34
N TYR A 870 3.23 -23.09 -6.79
CA TYR A 870 1.98 -23.67 -7.29
C TYR A 870 0.80 -22.69 -7.16
N MET A 871 0.61 -22.12 -5.97
CA MET A 871 -0.51 -21.21 -5.66
C MET A 871 -0.48 -19.93 -6.51
N GLU A 872 0.71 -19.38 -6.71
CA GLU A 872 0.95 -18.27 -7.63
C GLU A 872 0.64 -18.67 -9.07
N GLY A 873 1.10 -19.84 -9.52
CA GLY A 873 0.82 -20.35 -10.88
C GLY A 873 -0.67 -20.52 -11.17
N ILE A 874 -1.46 -20.93 -10.17
CA ILE A 874 -2.93 -21.07 -10.33
C ILE A 874 -3.70 -19.76 -10.12
N GLY A 875 -3.04 -18.61 -9.96
CA GLY A 875 -3.70 -17.31 -9.85
C GLY A 875 -4.47 -17.08 -8.56
N ARG A 876 -4.11 -17.76 -7.47
CA ARG A 876 -4.78 -17.56 -6.17
C ARG A 876 -4.22 -16.34 -5.43
N GLY A 877 -4.83 -15.20 -5.74
CA GLY A 877 -4.60 -13.86 -5.19
C GLY A 877 -4.27 -13.77 -3.70
N THR A 878 -5.02 -14.50 -2.87
CA THR A 878 -4.95 -14.47 -1.40
C THR A 878 -3.72 -15.17 -0.83
N PHE A 879 -2.95 -15.88 -1.67
CA PHE A 879 -1.75 -16.62 -1.29
C PHE A 879 -0.50 -16.01 -1.92
N PHE A 880 -0.63 -14.90 -2.63
CA PHE A 880 0.54 -14.10 -2.90
C PHE A 880 1.08 -13.62 -1.56
N LEU A 881 2.41 -13.62 -1.40
CA LEU A 881 3.14 -12.86 -0.39
C LEU A 881 2.92 -11.34 -0.63
N LYS A 882 1.66 -10.90 -0.56
CA LYS A 882 1.18 -9.52 -0.70
C LYS A 882 0.86 -8.96 0.66
N GLU A 883 0.32 -9.77 1.58
CA GLU A 883 -0.14 -9.34 2.90
C GLU A 883 0.51 -10.19 4.02
N ASP A 884 0.47 -11.52 3.94
CA ASP A 884 1.03 -12.42 4.97
C ASP A 884 1.53 -13.78 4.45
N ASP A 885 2.45 -14.41 5.20
CA ASP A 885 2.97 -15.76 4.94
C ASP A 885 2.08 -16.85 5.57
N ILE A 886 0.86 -17.01 5.05
CA ILE A 886 -0.11 -17.97 5.61
C ILE A 886 0.32 -19.42 5.50
N LEU A 887 1.07 -19.79 4.45
CA LEU A 887 1.47 -21.17 4.23
C LEU A 887 2.50 -21.60 5.28
N THR A 888 3.54 -20.80 5.51
CA THR A 888 4.54 -21.15 6.52
C THR A 888 3.97 -21.05 7.93
N LYS A 889 3.16 -20.03 8.21
CA LYS A 889 2.54 -19.82 9.53
C LYS A 889 1.65 -20.98 9.98
N ASN A 890 0.89 -21.56 9.04
CA ASN A 890 -0.11 -22.58 9.34
C ASN A 890 0.36 -24.00 8.98
N TYR A 891 1.62 -24.17 8.57
CA TYR A 891 2.20 -25.50 8.35
C TYR A 891 2.72 -26.11 9.65
N ASN A 892 2.27 -27.32 9.96
CA ASN A 892 2.83 -28.14 11.04
C ASN A 892 3.87 -29.12 10.47
N PRO A 893 5.18 -28.93 10.71
CA PRO A 893 6.21 -29.79 10.13
C PRO A 893 6.23 -31.22 10.69
N GLU A 894 5.46 -31.51 11.75
CA GLU A 894 5.27 -32.88 12.24
C GLU A 894 4.20 -33.65 11.43
N GLN A 895 3.39 -32.97 10.62
CA GLN A 895 2.30 -33.54 9.81
C GLN A 895 2.69 -33.74 8.33
N PHE A 896 3.92 -34.14 8.05
CA PHE A 896 4.33 -34.53 6.70
C PHE A 896 3.95 -36.00 6.40
N VAL A 897 3.64 -36.28 5.14
CA VAL A 897 3.29 -37.62 4.64
C VAL A 897 4.29 -38.01 3.57
N LEU A 898 4.76 -39.26 3.52
CA LEU A 898 5.55 -39.74 2.38
C LEU A 898 4.66 -40.46 1.38
N PHE A 899 4.89 -40.18 0.11
CA PHE A 899 4.25 -40.80 -1.05
C PHE A 899 5.32 -41.45 -1.94
N PRO A 900 4.94 -42.39 -2.84
CA PRO A 900 5.86 -42.88 -3.87
C PRO A 900 6.46 -41.76 -4.73
N GLU A 901 5.69 -40.69 -4.96
CA GLU A 901 6.05 -39.55 -5.80
C GLU A 901 6.92 -38.52 -5.06
N GLY A 902 6.85 -38.44 -3.73
CA GLY A 902 7.60 -37.48 -2.94
C GLY A 902 7.08 -37.21 -1.54
N ILE A 903 7.22 -35.97 -1.06
CA ILE A 903 6.85 -35.55 0.30
C ILE A 903 5.57 -34.73 0.25
N GLY A 904 4.57 -35.14 1.01
CA GLY A 904 3.30 -34.46 1.21
C GLY A 904 3.31 -33.49 2.39
N ILE A 905 2.85 -32.26 2.16
CA ILE A 905 2.51 -31.27 3.16
C ILE A 905 1.00 -31.27 3.38
N TYR A 906 0.56 -31.42 4.63
CA TYR A 906 -0.84 -31.32 5.01
C TYR A 906 -1.17 -29.95 5.62
N TYR A 907 -2.29 -29.37 5.20
CA TYR A 907 -2.93 -28.23 5.83
C TYR A 907 -4.35 -28.61 6.21
N GLU A 908 -4.69 -28.50 7.49
CA GLU A 908 -6.03 -28.79 7.96
C GLU A 908 -7.07 -27.79 7.43
N GLN A 909 -8.35 -28.15 7.56
CA GLN A 909 -9.45 -27.28 7.16
C GLN A 909 -9.36 -25.92 7.88
N TYR A 910 -9.64 -24.82 7.17
CA TYR A 910 -9.49 -23.45 7.66
C TYR A 910 -8.05 -22.95 7.87
N ALA A 911 -7.03 -23.82 7.74
CA ALA A 911 -5.64 -23.40 7.93
C ALA A 911 -5.23 -22.39 6.86
N ILE A 912 -5.60 -22.62 5.61
CA ILE A 912 -5.12 -21.78 4.50
C ILE A 912 -6.23 -21.32 3.54
N ASP A 913 -7.44 -21.87 3.62
CA ASP A 913 -8.61 -21.45 2.81
C ASP A 913 -9.90 -21.59 3.64
N CYS A 914 -11.02 -21.07 3.15
CA CYS A 914 -12.33 -21.25 3.76
C CYS A 914 -12.67 -22.73 3.95
N GLY A 915 -13.43 -23.09 4.99
CA GLY A 915 -13.75 -24.49 5.25
C GLY A 915 -14.62 -25.16 4.19
N ALA A 916 -15.23 -24.38 3.30
CA ALA A 916 -15.82 -24.94 2.09
C ALA A 916 -14.73 -25.57 1.21
N ALA A 917 -13.52 -25.05 1.13
CA ALA A 917 -12.47 -25.66 0.31
C ALA A 917 -12.01 -27.03 0.83
N GLY A 918 -12.12 -27.31 2.14
CA GLY A 918 -11.64 -28.56 2.74
C GLY A 918 -10.27 -28.41 3.36
N ASP A 919 -9.62 -29.54 3.67
CA ASP A 919 -8.19 -29.61 3.96
C ASP A 919 -7.38 -29.76 2.66
N TYR A 920 -6.08 -29.52 2.72
CA TYR A 920 -5.17 -29.62 1.57
C TYR A 920 -4.04 -30.59 1.86
N ILE A 921 -3.62 -31.31 0.82
CA ILE A 921 -2.35 -32.00 0.80
C ILE A 921 -1.61 -31.72 -0.50
N PHE A 922 -0.39 -31.20 -0.39
CA PHE A 922 0.47 -30.88 -1.53
C PHE A 922 1.66 -31.82 -1.53
N VAL A 923 1.86 -32.56 -2.62
CA VAL A 923 2.99 -33.45 -2.82
C VAL A 923 4.07 -32.71 -3.58
N ILE A 924 5.23 -32.52 -2.96
CA ILE A 924 6.45 -32.07 -3.64
C ILE A 924 7.13 -33.31 -4.21
N PRO A 925 7.28 -33.40 -5.54
CA PRO A 925 7.99 -34.50 -6.16
C PRO A 925 9.43 -34.57 -5.64
N SER A 926 9.86 -35.75 -5.18
CA SER A 926 11.28 -35.97 -4.92
C SER A 926 12.03 -35.85 -6.25
N ALA A 927 13.10 -35.05 -6.29
CA ALA A 927 13.93 -34.92 -7.49
C ALA A 927 14.21 -36.31 -8.07
N PRO A 928 14.02 -36.55 -9.39
CA PRO A 928 14.24 -37.86 -9.96
C PRO A 928 15.68 -38.30 -9.60
N PRO A 929 15.87 -39.53 -9.09
CA PRO A 929 17.23 -40.03 -8.92
C PRO A 929 17.92 -39.93 -10.29
N PRO A 930 19.19 -39.48 -10.37
CA PRO A 930 19.89 -39.41 -11.64
C PRO A 930 19.77 -40.77 -12.34
N GLU A 931 19.27 -40.74 -13.58
CA GLU A 931 19.07 -41.94 -14.39
C GLU A 931 20.36 -42.79 -14.35
N LYS A 932 20.18 -44.07 -13.98
CA LYS A 932 21.25 -45.03 -13.69
C LYS A 932 22.27 -45.20 -14.82
#